data_AF-A0A8J5B1H8-F1
#
_entry.id   AF-A0A8J5B1H8-F1
#
_cell.length_a   1.000
_cell.length_b   1.000
_cell.length_c   1.000
_cell.angle_alpha   90.00
_cell.angle_beta   90.00
_cell.angle_gamma   90.00
#
_symmetry.space_group_name_H-M   'P 1'
#
loop_
_entity.id
_entity.type
_entity.pdbx_description
1 polymer ?
#
loop_
_entity_poly.entity_id
_entity_poly.type
_entity_poly.pdbx_seq_one_letter_code
_entity_poly.pdbx_strand_id
1 'polypeptide(L)'
;MSEKPELVSETESEDDHRYEDTEDVLLGSDDAPAAPETAGNVSSISISTTKADDDDPPATPTPVSPSAVKKTTPGSFPGAGNDDEATPAASPSTKTEELTPGTFPDATYDETPSPASSAPPPPLPHRPAASSGDGGAAAARGESPPTLPPRHGAPSLPPRKRSAFSWFLGNKSQTSLKSEDNITALANSYRASSQPAKVDEKIVAEGYGLMYSRMQQNQDSLSEKEERERQAVLQAGELLQEDFRQLRQKESVENPFIDWDFWSRVIEDYATVAKEHPKQLKEAISAGFPTELRSIIWQIITSSKNAALQDFYTEILKESTPHEKAIRRDLSRTSFVMETSPDSLYNVIKAYSLFDPEVGYTQGMAFVTTPLLLTLNEVDAFCLLVRLLKDYELRTMFLQEMPGLHLKLYQFDRLLEDQVPSVHIHLTRQGVKSSMYASQWFLTLFAYKFPLSMVLRIFDIIMTEGIEAILKFGVALIRKNADTILALKFDHLLPFLKESIFDVYREGSGDVFRVNEFVRDAMDVKIHPLLLHKYQDEYLEINRLERERLEEVEALRLANGQLTLQVRRIESTLVALEKEHIEVANEMVQGKVKLASLQDENETLNMQVSEMKRITGDEDLEALVGLRHDNERLVSENQQLQAQMAEMKQELDEVRGKHGELDAQHSNLKSKWGDMRKLLDAMPNE
;
A
#
# COMPACT_ATOMS: atom_id res chain seq x y z
N MET A 1 42.12 82.12 51.36
CA MET A 1 42.17 83.48 51.93
C MET A 1 41.28 84.34 51.04
N SER A 2 40.18 84.97 51.46
CA SER A 2 39.41 85.03 52.72
C SER A 2 38.14 85.86 52.40
N GLU A 3 37.00 85.86 53.09
CA GLU A 3 36.39 85.04 54.15
C GLU A 3 34.85 85.31 54.09
N LYS A 4 34.04 84.61 54.91
CA LYS A 4 32.61 84.95 55.17
C LYS A 4 32.53 86.16 56.16
N PRO A 5 31.37 86.77 56.55
CA PRO A 5 30.05 86.14 56.80
C PRO A 5 28.75 86.99 56.54
N GLU A 6 27.57 86.34 56.73
CA GLU A 6 26.33 86.78 57.46
C GLU A 6 25.62 88.15 57.20
N LEU A 7 24.31 88.39 57.47
CA LEU A 7 23.19 87.64 58.11
C LEU A 7 21.79 88.20 57.66
N VAL A 8 20.69 87.92 58.41
CA VAL A 8 19.25 88.40 58.29
C VAL A 8 18.40 87.54 57.33
N SER A 9 17.66 86.49 57.76
CA SER A 9 16.36 86.40 58.51
C SER A 9 15.14 86.83 57.68
N GLU A 10 14.10 86.02 57.48
CA GLU A 10 12.99 85.62 58.40
C GLU A 10 12.43 84.21 58.02
N THR A 11 12.17 83.25 58.94
CA THR A 11 10.88 82.86 59.59
C THR A 11 9.68 82.64 58.64
N GLU A 12 8.82 81.61 58.75
CA GLU A 12 8.62 80.48 59.71
C GLU A 12 7.90 79.31 58.98
N SER A 13 8.03 78.03 59.40
CA SER A 13 7.00 77.12 60.01
C SER A 13 5.75 76.82 59.14
N GLU A 14 5.00 75.72 59.21
CA GLU A 14 4.82 74.47 60.01
C GLU A 14 4.02 73.49 59.07
N ASP A 15 3.74 72.19 59.27
CA ASP A 15 4.30 70.97 59.91
C ASP A 15 3.24 69.86 59.61
N ASP A 16 3.41 68.52 59.65
CA ASP A 16 4.50 67.51 59.72
C ASP A 16 3.86 66.20 59.11
N HIS A 17 4.56 65.13 58.72
CA HIS A 17 4.81 63.97 59.61
C HIS A 17 5.87 63.00 59.10
N ARG A 18 6.84 62.78 59.98
CA ARG A 18 7.90 61.77 59.99
C ARG A 18 7.38 60.36 60.31
N TYR A 19 8.08 59.31 59.85
CA TYR A 19 8.62 58.26 60.73
C TYR A 19 9.77 57.52 60.03
N GLU A 20 10.82 57.22 60.77
CA GLU A 20 12.12 56.70 60.28
C GLU A 20 12.36 55.25 60.75
N ASP A 21 13.29 54.60 60.05
CA ASP A 21 14.28 53.61 60.49
C ASP A 21 13.92 52.46 61.46
N THR A 22 14.37 51.26 61.08
CA THR A 22 15.47 50.62 61.84
C THR A 22 16.16 49.54 61.01
N GLU A 23 17.49 49.62 60.92
CA GLU A 23 18.33 48.45 60.61
C GLU A 23 18.54 47.63 61.90
N ASP A 24 18.64 46.31 61.80
CA ASP A 24 19.62 45.56 62.60
C ASP A 24 19.95 44.19 61.97
N VAL A 25 21.09 43.61 62.35
CA VAL A 25 21.67 42.39 61.75
C VAL A 25 22.02 41.38 62.84
N LEU A 26 21.73 40.08 62.66
CA LEU A 26 22.58 38.95 63.11
C LEU A 26 22.04 37.55 62.73
N LEU A 27 22.89 36.78 62.03
CA LEU A 27 23.10 35.31 62.00
C LEU A 27 22.02 34.31 62.50
N GLY A 28 21.72 33.28 61.68
CA GLY A 28 21.31 31.96 62.20
C GLY A 28 20.61 30.98 61.24
N SER A 29 21.37 29.97 60.73
CA SER A 29 20.98 28.59 60.35
C SER A 29 19.66 28.25 59.61
N ASP A 30 19.80 27.37 58.60
CA ASP A 30 18.90 26.27 58.18
C ASP A 30 17.38 26.58 58.07
N ASP A 31 16.78 26.59 56.87
CA ASP A 31 16.50 25.35 56.11
C ASP A 31 16.17 25.63 54.63
N ALA A 32 16.23 24.61 53.75
CA ALA A 32 16.01 24.78 52.30
C ALA A 32 15.04 23.75 51.68
N PRO A 33 13.91 24.18 51.07
CA PRO A 33 13.08 23.33 50.22
C PRO A 33 13.45 23.52 48.74
N ALA A 34 14.03 22.50 48.11
CA ALA A 34 14.26 22.49 46.66
C ALA A 34 12.94 22.34 45.88
N ALA A 35 12.73 23.19 44.87
CA ALA A 35 11.68 23.00 43.88
C ALA A 35 12.13 22.01 42.78
N PRO A 36 11.24 21.16 42.24
CA PRO A 36 11.66 19.96 41.53
C PRO A 36 12.06 20.19 40.07
N GLU A 37 13.14 19.51 39.65
CA GLU A 37 13.39 19.22 38.24
C GLU A 37 12.21 18.42 37.67
N THR A 38 11.64 18.87 36.55
CA THR A 38 10.64 18.11 35.79
C THR A 38 11.14 17.86 34.39
N ALA A 39 11.48 16.60 34.10
CA ALA A 39 12.03 16.20 32.82
C ALA A 39 11.03 16.48 31.68
N GLY A 40 11.40 17.37 30.76
CA GLY A 40 10.59 17.73 29.60
C GLY A 40 10.42 16.55 28.64
N ASN A 41 9.29 15.84 28.75
CA ASN A 41 9.01 14.66 27.94
C ASN A 41 8.80 15.05 26.47
N VAL A 42 9.76 14.71 25.59
CA VAL A 42 9.81 15.21 24.21
C VAL A 42 8.79 14.47 23.34
N SER A 43 7.56 15.00 23.30
CA SER A 43 6.50 14.55 22.39
C SER A 43 6.92 14.76 20.93
N SER A 44 7.36 13.68 20.29
CA SER A 44 7.63 13.60 18.85
C SER A 44 6.40 14.05 18.05
N ILE A 45 6.61 14.82 16.98
CA ILE A 45 5.53 15.21 16.05
C ILE A 45 5.16 13.99 15.21
N SER A 46 4.22 13.20 15.71
CA SER A 46 3.63 12.07 15.00
C SER A 46 2.75 12.58 13.86
N ILE A 47 3.09 12.21 12.62
CA ILE A 47 2.29 12.52 11.43
C ILE A 47 1.08 11.57 11.41
N SER A 48 -0.06 12.05 11.90
CA SER A 48 -1.33 11.32 11.87
C SER A 48 -2.11 11.63 10.60
N THR A 49 -2.01 10.75 9.60
CA THR A 49 -2.92 10.77 8.44
C THR A 49 -4.34 10.44 8.90
N THR A 50 -5.24 11.42 8.89
CA THR A 50 -6.66 11.21 9.16
C THR A 50 -7.30 10.48 7.98
N LYS A 51 -7.79 9.27 8.24
CA LYS A 51 -8.63 8.53 7.30
C LYS A 51 -10.05 9.10 7.38
N ALA A 52 -10.69 9.37 6.25
CA ALA A 52 -12.12 9.67 6.20
C ALA A 52 -12.94 8.38 6.28
N ASP A 53 -14.09 8.45 6.94
CA ASP A 53 -15.09 7.38 7.00
C ASP A 53 -16.17 7.60 5.92
N ASP A 54 -16.82 6.52 5.49
CA ASP A 54 -17.76 6.51 4.35
C ASP A 54 -19.16 7.11 4.67
N ASP A 55 -19.80 7.70 3.65
CA ASP A 55 -21.22 8.12 3.68
C ASP A 55 -22.18 6.92 3.63
N ASP A 56 -23.24 6.94 4.46
CA ASP A 56 -24.30 5.91 4.49
C ASP A 56 -25.70 6.55 4.28
N PRO A 57 -26.50 6.14 3.27
CA PRO A 57 -27.74 6.82 2.88
C PRO A 57 -28.97 6.51 3.77
N PRO A 58 -30.02 7.36 3.76
CA PRO A 58 -31.06 7.36 4.79
C PRO A 58 -32.13 6.26 4.67
N ALA A 59 -32.67 5.87 5.83
CA ALA A 59 -33.62 4.77 6.01
C ALA A 59 -35.08 5.08 5.62
N THR A 60 -35.86 4.02 5.33
CA THR A 60 -37.33 3.98 5.38
C THR A 60 -37.82 2.63 5.95
N PRO A 61 -39.08 2.53 6.45
CA PRO A 61 -39.36 1.70 7.63
C PRO A 61 -39.86 0.25 7.41
N THR A 62 -39.79 -0.51 8.50
CA THR A 62 -40.31 -1.87 8.74
C THR A 62 -41.82 -2.05 8.51
N PRO A 63 -42.27 -3.30 8.31
CA PRO A 63 -43.49 -3.76 8.96
C PRO A 63 -43.35 -5.10 9.74
N VAL A 64 -43.66 -5.02 11.04
CA VAL A 64 -44.54 -5.92 11.84
C VAL A 64 -44.41 -7.45 11.68
N SER A 65 -43.99 -8.11 12.77
CA SER A 65 -44.15 -9.56 12.99
C SER A 65 -45.59 -9.94 13.44
N PRO A 66 -46.04 -11.17 13.16
CA PRO A 66 -47.07 -11.84 13.96
C PRO A 66 -46.57 -13.13 14.61
N SER A 67 -46.93 -13.33 15.88
CA SER A 67 -46.67 -14.57 16.65
C SER A 67 -47.71 -15.66 16.35
N ALA A 68 -47.31 -16.95 16.40
CA ALA A 68 -47.97 -17.99 17.22
C ALA A 68 -47.53 -19.43 16.83
N VAL A 69 -47.35 -20.29 17.84
CA VAL A 69 -47.22 -21.76 17.67
C VAL A 69 -48.28 -22.45 18.54
N LYS A 70 -49.03 -23.41 17.98
CA LYS A 70 -49.80 -24.38 18.79
C LYS A 70 -50.17 -25.68 18.05
N LYS A 71 -49.46 -26.75 18.43
CA LYS A 71 -49.86 -28.16 18.60
C LYS A 71 -50.96 -28.79 17.72
N THR A 72 -50.62 -29.97 17.17
CA THR A 72 -51.37 -31.23 17.43
C THR A 72 -50.46 -32.46 17.28
N THR A 73 -50.82 -33.58 17.93
CA THR A 73 -50.12 -34.88 17.94
C THR A 73 -51.12 -36.00 17.57
N PRO A 74 -50.70 -37.21 17.12
CA PRO A 74 -50.27 -38.30 18.02
C PRO A 74 -49.09 -39.15 17.44
N GLY A 75 -48.50 -40.16 18.11
CA GLY A 75 -48.65 -40.63 19.50
C GLY A 75 -48.68 -42.16 19.64
N SER A 76 -47.66 -42.78 20.24
CA SER A 76 -47.69 -44.16 20.81
C SER A 76 -46.54 -44.40 21.82
N PHE A 77 -46.62 -45.49 22.59
CA PHE A 77 -45.81 -45.89 23.77
C PHE A 77 -45.23 -47.32 23.54
N PRO A 78 -44.51 -48.01 24.47
CA PRO A 78 -44.01 -47.64 25.83
C PRO A 78 -42.52 -47.99 26.12
N GLY A 79 -42.00 -47.65 27.32
CA GLY A 79 -40.88 -48.37 27.95
C GLY A 79 -40.14 -47.61 29.09
N ALA A 80 -40.24 -48.11 30.33
CA ALA A 80 -39.65 -47.67 31.62
C ALA A 80 -38.24 -47.01 31.65
N GLY A 81 -37.86 -46.23 32.69
CA GLY A 81 -38.61 -45.78 33.88
C GLY A 81 -37.72 -45.35 35.07
N ASN A 82 -38.26 -44.43 35.89
CA ASN A 82 -37.90 -44.05 37.28
C ASN A 82 -36.51 -43.37 37.52
N ASP A 83 -36.44 -42.10 37.97
CA ASP A 83 -36.57 -41.52 39.34
C ASP A 83 -35.17 -41.37 40.01
N ASP A 84 -34.79 -40.38 40.84
CA ASP A 84 -35.29 -39.04 41.20
C ASP A 84 -34.08 -38.23 41.78
N GLU A 85 -33.84 -36.98 41.39
CA GLU A 85 -34.24 -35.69 42.03
C GLU A 85 -33.35 -35.21 43.21
N ALA A 86 -33.41 -33.88 43.47
CA ALA A 86 -33.01 -33.13 44.67
C ALA A 86 -31.61 -32.48 44.72
N THR A 87 -31.58 -31.17 44.43
CA THR A 87 -30.65 -30.19 45.03
C THR A 87 -31.36 -29.49 46.19
N PRO A 88 -30.66 -28.87 47.17
CA PRO A 88 -30.82 -27.41 47.27
C PRO A 88 -29.56 -26.61 47.70
N ALA A 89 -29.68 -25.30 47.49
CA ALA A 89 -28.68 -24.25 47.67
C ALA A 89 -28.12 -24.04 49.10
N ALA A 90 -26.92 -23.43 49.19
CA ALA A 90 -26.70 -22.15 49.90
C ALA A 90 -25.27 -21.58 49.67
N SER A 91 -25.15 -20.24 49.68
CA SER A 91 -23.90 -19.46 49.87
C SER A 91 -24.08 -18.64 51.18
N PRO A 92 -23.03 -18.07 51.86
CA PRO A 92 -22.22 -16.98 51.29
C PRO A 92 -20.77 -16.79 51.85
N SER A 93 -20.04 -15.80 51.30
CA SER A 93 -18.96 -15.01 51.97
C SER A 93 -17.63 -15.73 52.33
N THR A 94 -16.44 -15.09 52.42
CA THR A 94 -15.98 -13.69 52.20
C THR A 94 -14.46 -13.67 51.93
N LYS A 95 -13.92 -12.58 51.31
CA LYS A 95 -12.57 -11.92 51.40
C LYS A 95 -11.32 -12.75 51.84
N THR A 96 -10.09 -12.48 51.36
CA THR A 96 -9.44 -11.19 51.03
C THR A 96 -8.24 -11.41 50.07
N GLU A 97 -7.76 -10.35 49.42
CA GLU A 97 -6.45 -10.30 48.74
C GLU A 97 -5.30 -10.06 49.74
N GLU A 98 -4.09 -10.58 49.48
CA GLU A 98 -2.88 -9.77 49.18
C GLU A 98 -1.55 -10.58 49.15
N LEU A 99 -0.67 -10.18 48.22
CA LEU A 99 0.81 -10.12 48.25
C LEU A 99 1.71 -11.34 48.61
N THR A 100 2.60 -11.63 47.66
CA THR A 100 3.94 -12.28 47.75
C THR A 100 4.87 -11.59 48.78
N PRO A 101 5.93 -12.23 49.36
CA PRO A 101 6.97 -12.98 48.59
C PRO A 101 7.78 -14.10 49.29
N GLY A 102 8.65 -14.78 48.51
CA GLY A 102 9.99 -15.20 49.00
C GLY A 102 10.28 -16.70 49.27
N THR A 103 10.90 -17.36 48.28
CA THR A 103 12.07 -18.28 48.44
C THR A 103 11.97 -19.56 49.30
N PHE A 104 11.92 -20.72 48.61
CA PHE A 104 12.76 -21.96 48.74
C PHE A 104 13.35 -22.42 50.11
N PRO A 105 13.50 -23.76 50.40
CA PRO A 105 14.12 -24.69 49.44
C PRO A 105 13.78 -26.22 49.43
N ASP A 106 14.12 -26.81 48.27
CA ASP A 106 14.67 -28.16 48.00
C ASP A 106 13.88 -29.49 48.12
N ALA A 107 14.50 -30.51 47.51
CA ALA A 107 14.22 -31.94 47.38
C ALA A 107 13.09 -32.34 46.38
N THR A 108 13.34 -33.17 45.35
CA THR A 108 14.59 -33.72 44.76
C THR A 108 14.26 -34.24 43.36
N TYR A 109 15.19 -34.16 42.40
CA TYR A 109 15.60 -35.19 41.42
C TYR A 109 16.59 -34.57 40.43
N ASP A 110 17.73 -35.23 40.18
CA ASP A 110 18.77 -34.79 39.23
C ASP A 110 19.30 -36.00 38.44
N GLU A 111 19.36 -35.88 37.11
CA GLU A 111 20.40 -36.51 36.29
C GLU A 111 20.61 -35.70 34.98
N THR A 112 21.78 -35.06 34.92
CA THR A 112 22.33 -34.09 33.94
C THR A 112 22.62 -34.62 32.50
N PRO A 113 23.20 -33.86 31.53
CA PRO A 113 22.88 -32.51 31.00
C PRO A 113 23.08 -32.28 29.45
N SER A 114 22.32 -31.35 28.82
CA SER A 114 22.72 -30.50 27.64
C SER A 114 23.14 -31.17 26.29
N PRO A 115 23.43 -30.42 25.18
CA PRO A 115 23.21 -28.99 24.85
C PRO A 115 22.37 -28.78 23.54
N ALA A 116 22.47 -27.61 22.90
CA ALA A 116 21.54 -27.09 21.87
C ALA A 116 21.96 -27.21 20.38
N SER A 117 20.99 -26.88 19.50
CA SER A 117 21.11 -26.33 18.12
C SER A 117 21.24 -27.27 16.91
N SER A 118 20.34 -27.08 15.93
CA SER A 118 20.40 -27.55 14.52
C SER A 118 19.58 -26.58 13.65
N ALA A 119 20.06 -25.93 12.58
CA ALA A 119 20.81 -26.37 11.39
C ALA A 119 19.89 -26.83 10.20
N PRO A 120 20.20 -26.45 8.94
CA PRO A 120 19.25 -26.49 7.80
C PRO A 120 19.19 -27.85 7.04
N PRO A 121 18.16 -28.06 6.18
CA PRO A 121 17.99 -29.29 5.40
C PRO A 121 19.03 -29.53 4.28
N PRO A 122 19.17 -30.79 3.79
CA PRO A 122 20.31 -31.24 2.97
C PRO A 122 20.21 -30.93 1.45
N PRO A 123 21.34 -30.98 0.71
CA PRO A 123 21.43 -30.65 -0.71
C PRO A 123 21.05 -31.80 -1.67
N LEU A 124 20.79 -31.43 -2.94
CA LEU A 124 20.48 -32.35 -4.04
C LEU A 124 21.73 -33.03 -4.67
N PRO A 125 21.60 -34.20 -5.33
CA PRO A 125 22.75 -34.94 -5.87
C PRO A 125 23.42 -34.29 -7.09
N HIS A 126 24.72 -34.53 -7.25
CA HIS A 126 25.52 -33.99 -8.35
C HIS A 126 25.32 -34.71 -9.70
N ARG A 127 25.34 -33.93 -10.78
CA ARG A 127 25.45 -34.39 -12.17
C ARG A 127 26.93 -34.45 -12.59
N PRO A 128 27.43 -35.52 -13.23
CA PRO A 128 28.81 -35.58 -13.70
C PRO A 128 29.05 -34.62 -14.87
N ALA A 129 30.25 -34.05 -14.94
CA ALA A 129 30.68 -33.16 -16.01
C ALA A 129 31.28 -33.96 -17.18
N ALA A 130 31.19 -33.40 -18.40
CA ALA A 130 31.88 -33.89 -19.58
C ALA A 130 32.77 -32.78 -20.15
N SER A 131 34.02 -33.11 -20.48
CA SER A 131 35.00 -32.20 -21.09
C SER A 131 34.93 -32.24 -22.62
N SER A 132 35.32 -31.13 -23.25
CA SER A 132 35.42 -30.98 -24.70
C SER A 132 36.62 -31.74 -25.29
N GLY A 133 36.46 -32.40 -26.45
CA GLY A 133 37.55 -33.09 -27.15
C GLY A 133 37.19 -33.59 -28.55
N ASP A 134 37.24 -32.68 -29.52
CA ASP A 134 37.51 -32.78 -30.98
C ASP A 134 37.36 -34.11 -31.79
N GLY A 135 36.92 -33.95 -33.05
CA GLY A 135 37.37 -34.79 -34.19
C GLY A 135 36.59 -36.05 -34.59
N GLY A 136 36.25 -36.14 -35.90
CA GLY A 136 36.02 -37.42 -36.60
C GLY A 136 34.61 -37.67 -37.15
N ALA A 137 34.50 -38.21 -38.37
CA ALA A 137 33.24 -38.48 -39.06
C ALA A 137 33.13 -39.93 -39.57
N ALA A 138 31.93 -40.52 -39.44
CA ALA A 138 31.48 -41.74 -40.14
C ALA A 138 29.94 -41.75 -40.15
N ALA A 139 29.32 -42.54 -41.04
CA ALA A 139 27.87 -42.52 -41.27
C ALA A 139 27.23 -43.91 -41.28
N ALA A 140 25.97 -44.04 -40.82
CA ALA A 140 24.94 -44.90 -41.42
C ALA A 140 23.52 -44.72 -40.80
N ARG A 141 22.53 -44.49 -41.67
CA ARG A 141 21.14 -45.02 -41.69
C ARG A 141 20.42 -45.35 -40.36
N GLY A 142 19.25 -44.73 -40.13
CA GLY A 142 18.23 -45.22 -39.18
C GLY A 142 17.05 -44.25 -38.99
N GLU A 143 15.92 -44.58 -39.61
CA GLU A 143 14.51 -44.15 -39.41
C GLU A 143 14.17 -42.93 -38.50
N SER A 144 13.39 -41.99 -39.05
CA SER A 144 12.89 -40.79 -38.36
C SER A 144 11.50 -41.00 -37.71
N PRO A 145 11.29 -40.66 -36.42
CA PRO A 145 9.97 -40.64 -35.79
C PRO A 145 9.01 -39.58 -36.37
N PRO A 146 7.68 -39.69 -36.16
CA PRO A 146 6.68 -38.86 -36.84
C PRO A 146 6.61 -37.41 -36.32
N THR A 147 6.29 -36.50 -37.24
CA THR A 147 6.15 -35.06 -37.00
C THR A 147 4.91 -34.74 -36.15
N LEU A 148 5.08 -33.99 -35.06
CA LEU A 148 3.97 -33.42 -34.28
C LEU A 148 3.33 -32.22 -35.03
N PRO A 149 2.01 -31.99 -34.89
CA PRO A 149 1.33 -30.89 -35.56
C PRO A 149 1.77 -29.50 -35.04
N PRO A 150 1.75 -28.45 -35.88
CA PRO A 150 2.21 -27.12 -35.50
C PRO A 150 1.28 -26.45 -34.49
N ARG A 151 1.82 -26.06 -33.33
CA ARG A 151 1.14 -25.13 -32.41
C ARG A 151 1.12 -23.73 -33.03
N HIS A 152 -0.05 -23.30 -33.51
CA HIS A 152 -0.30 -21.89 -33.80
C HIS A 152 -0.30 -21.06 -32.50
N GLY A 153 0.27 -19.85 -32.58
CA GLY A 153 -0.11 -18.74 -31.69
C GLY A 153 0.23 -18.85 -30.21
N ALA A 154 1.51 -18.95 -29.86
CA ALA A 154 1.95 -18.41 -28.56
C ALA A 154 2.13 -16.88 -28.70
N PRO A 155 1.43 -16.03 -27.91
CA PRO A 155 1.69 -14.59 -27.94
C PRO A 155 3.09 -14.31 -27.42
N SER A 156 3.88 -13.53 -28.17
CA SER A 156 5.23 -13.16 -27.78
C SER A 156 5.20 -12.30 -26.51
N LEU A 157 5.87 -12.75 -25.46
CA LEU A 157 6.14 -11.92 -24.28
C LEU A 157 6.81 -10.61 -24.72
N PRO A 158 6.37 -9.44 -24.23
CA PRO A 158 6.98 -8.16 -24.59
C PRO A 158 8.46 -8.16 -24.18
N PRO A 159 9.34 -7.51 -24.95
CA PRO A 159 10.77 -7.49 -24.65
C PRO A 159 11.00 -6.81 -23.30
N ARG A 160 11.48 -7.59 -22.33
CA ARG A 160 11.78 -7.17 -20.96
C ARG A 160 12.78 -6.00 -21.00
N LYS A 161 12.27 -4.77 -20.91
CA LYS A 161 13.10 -3.54 -20.86
C LYS A 161 14.16 -3.73 -19.78
N ARG A 162 15.42 -3.46 -20.10
CA ARG A 162 16.52 -3.62 -19.15
C ARG A 162 16.30 -2.67 -17.96
N SER A 163 16.38 -3.21 -16.75
CA SER A 163 16.08 -2.45 -15.53
C SER A 163 17.00 -1.25 -15.36
N ALA A 164 16.41 -0.08 -15.08
CA ALA A 164 17.14 1.16 -14.79
C ALA A 164 17.91 1.12 -13.45
N PHE A 165 17.65 0.12 -12.58
CA PHE A 165 18.32 -0.03 -11.29
C PHE A 165 19.84 -0.29 -11.34
N SER A 166 20.43 -0.41 -12.54
CA SER A 166 21.89 -0.46 -12.71
C SER A 166 22.61 0.84 -12.31
N TRP A 167 21.90 1.95 -12.12
CA TRP A 167 22.49 3.24 -11.74
C TRP A 167 22.76 3.36 -10.23
N PHE A 168 21.89 2.80 -9.39
CA PHE A 168 21.95 2.93 -7.93
C PHE A 168 23.06 2.10 -7.24
N LEU A 169 23.70 1.18 -7.98
CA LEU A 169 24.79 0.32 -7.50
C LEU A 169 25.93 0.24 -8.54
N GLY A 170 26.37 1.40 -9.05
CA GLY A 170 27.35 1.48 -10.14
C GLY A 170 28.35 2.64 -10.01
N ASN A 171 29.35 2.51 -9.13
CA ASN A 171 30.43 3.51 -8.98
C ASN A 171 31.24 3.71 -10.28
N LYS A 172 30.92 4.74 -11.08
CA LYS A 172 31.79 5.23 -12.17
C LYS A 172 31.39 6.61 -12.74
N SER A 173 31.75 7.69 -12.05
CA SER A 173 32.47 8.83 -12.65
C SER A 173 32.77 9.91 -11.61
N GLN A 174 34.03 10.03 -11.20
CA GLN A 174 34.52 11.25 -10.56
C GLN A 174 34.79 12.29 -11.64
N THR A 175 33.99 13.35 -11.69
CA THR A 175 34.38 14.63 -12.30
C THR A 175 34.24 15.68 -11.21
N SER A 176 35.33 16.40 -10.91
CA SER A 176 35.32 17.35 -9.79
C SER A 176 34.52 18.59 -10.20
N LEU A 177 33.38 18.83 -9.54
CA LEU A 177 32.44 19.93 -9.84
C LEU A 177 32.97 21.29 -9.34
N LYS A 178 34.18 21.67 -9.77
CA LYS A 178 34.87 22.93 -9.38
C LYS A 178 35.62 23.57 -10.56
N SER A 179 34.91 23.90 -11.62
CA SER A 179 35.32 24.97 -12.56
C SER A 179 34.08 25.72 -13.05
N GLU A 180 34.22 27.05 -13.21
CA GLU A 180 33.10 27.93 -13.56
C GLU A 180 32.62 27.69 -15.02
N ASP A 181 33.49 27.18 -15.89
CA ASP A 181 33.21 26.81 -17.28
C ASP A 181 32.05 25.79 -17.39
N ASN A 182 31.92 24.89 -16.41
CA ASN A 182 30.87 23.87 -16.40
C ASN A 182 29.49 24.45 -16.06
N ILE A 183 29.41 25.60 -15.39
CA ILE A 183 28.15 26.30 -15.12
C ILE A 183 27.65 26.94 -16.43
N THR A 184 28.56 27.57 -17.20
CA THR A 184 28.30 28.03 -18.57
C THR A 184 27.88 26.89 -19.51
N ALA A 185 28.55 25.74 -19.45
CA ALA A 185 28.16 24.57 -20.25
C ALA A 185 26.76 24.05 -19.87
N LEU A 186 26.46 23.95 -18.57
CA LEU A 186 25.15 23.50 -18.06
C LEU A 186 24.03 24.48 -18.43
N ALA A 187 24.24 25.79 -18.27
CA ALA A 187 23.30 26.83 -18.64
C ALA A 187 23.00 26.83 -20.16
N ASN A 188 24.03 26.61 -21.00
CA ASN A 188 23.83 26.50 -22.45
C ASN A 188 23.17 25.18 -22.88
N SER A 189 23.31 24.09 -22.12
CA SER A 189 22.54 22.86 -22.36
C SER A 189 21.05 23.03 -21.99
N TYR A 190 20.74 23.70 -20.87
CA TYR A 190 19.36 24.00 -20.47
C TYR A 190 18.65 24.98 -21.42
N ARG A 191 19.38 25.97 -21.94
CA ARG A 191 18.92 26.91 -22.98
C ARG A 191 18.47 26.22 -24.28
N ALA A 192 18.83 24.96 -24.50
CA ALA A 192 18.44 24.18 -25.68
C ALA A 192 17.16 23.34 -25.51
N SER A 193 16.69 23.10 -24.27
CA SER A 193 15.53 22.25 -23.99
C SER A 193 14.29 23.01 -23.49
N SER A 194 14.47 24.12 -22.78
CA SER A 194 13.39 24.95 -22.23
C SER A 194 13.72 26.44 -22.35
N GLN A 195 12.71 27.32 -22.37
CA GLN A 195 12.90 28.78 -22.28
C GLN A 195 12.52 29.33 -20.89
N PRO A 196 13.45 29.35 -19.92
CA PRO A 196 13.43 30.36 -18.86
C PRO A 196 14.07 31.67 -19.36
N ALA A 197 13.90 32.75 -18.60
CA ALA A 197 14.43 34.07 -18.93
C ALA A 197 15.96 34.09 -19.13
N LYS A 198 16.46 35.07 -19.90
CA LYS A 198 17.90 35.34 -20.04
C LYS A 198 18.49 35.91 -18.75
N VAL A 199 18.81 35.04 -17.78
CA VAL A 199 19.65 35.42 -16.64
C VAL A 199 21.04 35.80 -17.18
N ASP A 200 21.58 36.93 -16.74
CA ASP A 200 22.94 37.35 -17.10
C ASP A 200 23.95 36.38 -16.47
N GLU A 201 24.80 35.81 -17.32
CA GLU A 201 25.80 34.79 -16.98
C GLU A 201 26.81 35.29 -15.93
N LYS A 202 27.08 36.61 -15.91
CA LYS A 202 27.90 37.26 -14.88
C LYS A 202 27.20 37.30 -13.51
N ILE A 203 25.90 37.61 -13.49
CA ILE A 203 25.08 37.67 -12.26
C ILE A 203 24.94 36.27 -11.62
N VAL A 204 24.91 35.22 -12.47
CA VAL A 204 25.00 33.82 -12.01
C VAL A 204 26.36 33.55 -11.35
N ALA A 205 27.48 33.81 -12.06
CA ALA A 205 28.82 33.47 -11.59
C ALA A 205 29.23 34.16 -10.28
N GLU A 206 28.92 35.46 -10.16
CA GLU A 206 29.27 36.29 -8.99
C GLU A 206 28.40 35.98 -7.75
N GLY A 207 27.40 35.09 -7.86
CA GLY A 207 26.64 34.59 -6.71
C GLY A 207 25.52 35.51 -6.22
N TYR A 208 24.88 36.23 -7.15
CA TYR A 208 23.66 37.04 -6.95
C TYR A 208 22.40 36.37 -7.53
N GLY A 209 22.53 35.15 -8.09
CA GLY A 209 21.51 34.52 -8.93
C GLY A 209 20.13 34.35 -8.28
N LEU A 210 20.04 34.03 -6.98
CA LEU A 210 18.75 33.96 -6.28
C LEU A 210 18.10 35.34 -6.16
N MET A 211 18.83 36.33 -5.63
CA MET A 211 18.36 37.72 -5.48
C MET A 211 17.83 38.31 -6.80
N TYR A 212 18.59 38.11 -7.89
CA TYR A 212 18.17 38.58 -9.22
C TYR A 212 16.93 37.83 -9.73
N SER A 213 16.89 36.50 -9.56
CA SER A 213 15.73 35.68 -9.97
C SER A 213 14.46 36.08 -9.21
N ARG A 214 14.56 36.31 -7.90
CA ARG A 214 13.43 36.73 -7.06
C ARG A 214 12.96 38.15 -7.35
N MET A 215 13.89 39.07 -7.60
CA MET A 215 13.59 40.41 -8.11
C MET A 215 12.85 40.34 -9.45
N GLN A 216 13.32 39.50 -10.39
CA GLN A 216 12.69 39.36 -11.70
C GLN A 216 11.28 38.75 -11.58
N GLN A 217 11.12 37.68 -10.79
CA GLN A 217 9.81 37.10 -10.45
C GLN A 217 8.86 38.12 -9.82
N ASN A 218 9.34 39.04 -8.98
CA ASN A 218 8.50 40.10 -8.42
C ASN A 218 8.07 41.13 -9.48
N GLN A 219 8.96 41.50 -10.42
CA GLN A 219 8.59 42.37 -11.54
C GLN A 219 7.62 41.71 -12.52
N ASP A 220 7.86 40.44 -12.87
CA ASP A 220 7.02 39.67 -13.78
C ASP A 220 5.62 39.48 -13.17
N SER A 221 5.54 39.02 -11.92
CA SER A 221 4.31 38.91 -11.10
C SER A 221 3.54 40.23 -10.98
N LEU A 222 4.22 41.38 -10.92
CA LEU A 222 3.56 42.69 -10.91
C LEU A 222 3.08 43.11 -12.31
N SER A 223 3.76 42.66 -13.37
CA SER A 223 3.40 42.98 -14.76
C SER A 223 2.20 42.18 -15.28
N GLU A 224 2.01 40.95 -14.77
CA GLU A 224 0.92 40.03 -15.13
C GLU A 224 -0.43 40.36 -14.45
N LYS A 225 -0.40 41.17 -13.38
CA LYS A 225 -1.61 41.61 -12.65
C LYS A 225 -2.54 42.47 -13.50
N GLU A 226 -3.84 42.39 -13.20
CA GLU A 226 -4.83 43.32 -13.77
C GLU A 226 -4.43 44.78 -13.50
N GLU A 227 -4.70 45.66 -14.46
CA GLU A 227 -4.34 47.09 -14.40
C GLU A 227 -4.75 47.77 -13.08
N ARG A 228 -5.93 47.44 -12.53
CA ARG A 228 -6.39 47.98 -11.24
C ARG A 228 -5.57 47.50 -10.05
N GLU A 229 -5.26 46.20 -9.98
CA GLU A 229 -4.47 45.64 -8.90
C GLU A 229 -3.02 46.13 -8.98
N ARG A 230 -2.46 46.19 -10.19
CA ARG A 230 -1.12 46.74 -10.43
C ARG A 230 -1.03 48.20 -9.99
N GLN A 231 -2.03 49.03 -10.34
CA GLN A 231 -2.09 50.43 -9.87
C GLN A 231 -2.24 50.54 -8.35
N ALA A 232 -3.04 49.68 -7.71
CA ALA A 232 -3.18 49.66 -6.25
C ALA A 232 -1.86 49.29 -5.54
N VAL A 233 -1.10 48.32 -6.06
CA VAL A 233 0.21 47.93 -5.52
C VAL A 233 1.25 49.05 -5.71
N LEU A 234 1.24 49.74 -6.86
CA LEU A 234 2.13 50.90 -7.09
C LEU A 234 1.81 52.06 -6.13
N GLN A 235 0.53 52.40 -5.94
CA GLN A 235 0.10 53.42 -4.97
C GLN A 235 0.45 53.03 -3.52
N ALA A 236 0.35 51.75 -3.17
CA ALA A 236 0.79 51.26 -1.86
C ALA A 236 2.32 51.39 -1.66
N GLY A 237 3.10 51.27 -2.75
CA GLY A 237 4.53 51.59 -2.78
C GLY A 237 4.82 53.08 -2.59
N GLU A 238 4.11 53.97 -3.29
CA GLU A 238 4.22 55.43 -3.11
C GLU A 238 3.92 55.85 -1.66
N LEU A 239 2.91 55.24 -1.02
CA LEU A 239 2.61 55.45 0.40
C LEU A 239 3.76 54.98 1.31
N LEU A 240 4.36 53.81 1.06
CA LEU A 240 5.53 53.33 1.81
C LEU A 240 6.77 54.23 1.63
N GLN A 241 6.93 54.86 0.47
CA GLN A 241 7.97 55.86 0.23
C GLN A 241 7.70 57.18 0.97
N GLU A 242 6.45 57.54 1.20
CA GLU A 242 6.07 58.67 2.07
C GLU A 242 6.26 58.33 3.56
N ASP A 243 5.83 57.14 3.99
CA ASP A 243 6.08 56.59 5.34
C ASP A 243 7.59 56.65 5.66
N PHE A 244 8.45 56.21 4.72
CA PHE A 244 9.91 56.29 4.84
C PHE A 244 10.43 57.73 4.89
N ARG A 245 9.92 58.64 4.05
CA ARG A 245 10.37 60.05 4.03
C ARG A 245 10.00 60.80 5.31
N GLN A 246 8.91 60.42 5.98
CA GLN A 246 8.57 60.91 7.33
C GLN A 246 9.50 60.29 8.40
N LEU A 247 9.70 58.97 8.37
CA LEU A 247 10.59 58.26 9.29
C LEU A 247 12.03 58.81 9.24
N ARG A 248 12.56 59.04 8.03
CA ARG A 248 13.87 59.67 7.78
C ARG A 248 13.97 61.06 8.40
N GLN A 249 12.94 61.88 8.32
CA GLN A 249 12.95 63.23 8.94
C GLN A 249 13.00 63.17 10.47
N LYS A 250 12.38 62.17 11.09
CA LYS A 250 12.41 61.93 12.53
C LYS A 250 13.76 61.36 12.98
N GLU A 251 14.19 60.26 12.37
CA GLU A 251 15.22 59.38 12.98
C GLU A 251 16.61 59.53 12.38
N SER A 252 16.81 60.31 11.31
CA SER A 252 18.15 60.54 10.75
C SER A 252 19.10 61.31 11.68
N VAL A 253 18.57 62.00 12.69
CA VAL A 253 19.34 62.65 13.76
C VAL A 253 19.67 61.68 14.90
N GLU A 254 18.75 60.75 15.21
CA GLU A 254 18.88 59.78 16.30
C GLU A 254 19.76 58.58 15.92
N ASN A 255 19.65 58.13 14.67
CA ASN A 255 20.34 56.98 14.10
C ASN A 255 21.30 57.37 12.95
N PRO A 256 22.43 58.07 13.23
CA PRO A 256 23.39 58.53 12.22
C PRO A 256 24.26 57.41 11.62
N PHE A 257 24.18 56.19 12.15
CA PHE A 257 24.92 55.01 11.64
C PHE A 257 24.22 54.32 10.47
N ILE A 258 22.97 54.70 10.16
CA ILE A 258 22.21 54.18 9.02
C ILE A 258 22.63 54.97 7.77
N ASP A 259 22.98 54.27 6.68
CA ASP A 259 23.17 54.88 5.36
C ASP A 259 21.80 55.23 4.74
N TRP A 260 21.23 56.34 5.19
CA TRP A 260 19.92 56.83 4.76
C TRP A 260 19.86 57.12 3.26
N ASP A 261 20.97 57.46 2.60
CA ASP A 261 21.03 57.75 1.16
C ASP A 261 21.18 56.49 0.30
N PHE A 262 21.75 55.41 0.84
CA PHE A 262 21.61 54.08 0.24
C PHE A 262 20.18 53.55 0.40
N TRP A 263 19.61 53.56 1.60
CA TRP A 263 18.27 53.02 1.82
C TRP A 263 17.16 53.82 1.11
N SER A 264 17.32 55.14 0.92
CA SER A 264 16.42 55.94 0.06
C SER A 264 16.35 55.35 -1.35
N ARG A 265 17.50 55.15 -2.01
CA ARG A 265 17.56 54.58 -3.36
C ARG A 265 16.97 53.17 -3.45
N VAL A 266 17.16 52.34 -2.41
CA VAL A 266 16.59 50.99 -2.33
C VAL A 266 15.06 51.00 -2.18
N ILE A 267 14.51 51.98 -1.44
CA ILE A 267 13.07 52.13 -1.21
C ILE A 267 12.37 52.85 -2.38
N GLU A 268 13.10 53.72 -3.09
CA GLU A 268 12.67 54.38 -4.33
C GLU A 268 12.60 53.39 -5.51
N ASP A 269 13.64 52.62 -5.79
CA ASP A 269 13.64 51.55 -6.80
C ASP A 269 14.62 50.40 -6.46
N TYR A 270 14.12 49.42 -5.71
CA TYR A 270 14.83 48.17 -5.41
C TYR A 270 15.32 47.43 -6.68
N ALA A 271 14.54 47.43 -7.76
CA ALA A 271 14.85 46.65 -8.95
C ALA A 271 15.99 47.26 -9.77
N THR A 272 16.07 48.59 -9.86
CA THR A 272 17.23 49.27 -10.46
C THR A 272 18.48 49.10 -9.58
N VAL A 273 18.38 49.26 -8.25
CA VAL A 273 19.55 49.03 -7.37
C VAL A 273 20.03 47.57 -7.42
N ALA A 274 19.13 46.59 -7.53
CA ALA A 274 19.47 45.18 -7.69
C ALA A 274 20.12 44.84 -9.05
N LYS A 275 19.89 45.64 -10.09
CA LYS A 275 20.49 45.48 -11.41
C LYS A 275 21.83 46.20 -11.54
N GLU A 276 21.90 47.46 -11.11
CA GLU A 276 23.07 48.31 -11.30
C GLU A 276 24.11 48.18 -10.18
N HIS A 277 23.68 47.88 -8.94
CA HIS A 277 24.55 47.80 -7.76
C HIS A 277 24.39 46.49 -6.94
N PRO A 278 24.26 45.29 -7.57
CA PRO A 278 23.98 44.04 -6.86
C PRO A 278 24.99 43.69 -5.77
N LYS A 279 26.27 44.08 -5.94
CA LYS A 279 27.31 43.88 -4.93
C LYS A 279 27.04 44.70 -3.65
N GLN A 280 26.83 46.01 -3.78
CA GLN A 280 26.55 46.89 -2.63
C GLN A 280 25.27 46.45 -1.93
N LEU A 281 24.25 46.07 -2.70
CA LEU A 281 23.00 45.54 -2.18
C LEU A 281 23.19 44.23 -1.40
N LYS A 282 23.94 43.25 -1.94
CA LYS A 282 24.24 42.00 -1.22
C LYS A 282 25.04 42.26 0.05
N GLU A 283 26.01 43.17 0.03
CA GLU A 283 26.81 43.54 1.20
C GLU A 283 25.95 44.21 2.28
N ALA A 284 25.04 45.12 1.91
CA ALA A 284 24.08 45.74 2.81
C ALA A 284 23.06 44.73 3.41
N ILE A 285 22.50 43.83 2.59
CA ILE A 285 21.61 42.75 3.05
C ILE A 285 22.35 41.80 4.02
N SER A 286 23.62 41.52 3.76
CA SER A 286 24.46 40.63 4.59
C SER A 286 24.85 41.26 5.92
N ALA A 287 25.09 42.58 5.96
CA ALA A 287 25.23 43.33 7.20
C ALA A 287 23.89 43.37 7.97
N GLY A 288 22.82 43.80 7.29
CA GLY A 288 21.44 43.67 7.72
C GLY A 288 20.59 44.92 7.54
N PHE A 289 19.29 44.73 7.49
CA PHE A 289 18.34 45.85 7.47
C PHE A 289 18.31 46.52 8.84
N PRO A 290 18.39 47.86 8.92
CA PRO A 290 18.08 48.59 10.15
C PRO A 290 16.69 48.20 10.65
N THR A 291 16.52 48.05 11.96
CA THR A 291 15.28 47.51 12.55
C THR A 291 14.09 48.43 12.30
N GLU A 292 14.37 49.72 12.25
CA GLU A 292 13.47 50.84 12.01
C GLU A 292 12.94 50.81 10.57
N LEU A 293 13.78 50.37 9.62
CA LEU A 293 13.46 50.31 8.19
C LEU A 293 12.95 48.94 7.73
N ARG A 294 13.18 47.86 8.49
CA ARG A 294 12.89 46.48 8.10
C ARG A 294 11.44 46.28 7.66
N SER A 295 10.50 46.91 8.37
CA SER A 295 9.06 46.92 8.08
C SER A 295 8.71 47.48 6.69
N ILE A 296 9.38 48.55 6.26
CA ILE A 296 9.20 49.19 4.96
C ILE A 296 9.94 48.39 3.88
N ILE A 297 11.20 48.03 4.14
CA ILE A 297 12.07 47.30 3.20
C ILE A 297 11.44 45.96 2.80
N TRP A 298 10.91 45.18 3.75
CA TRP A 298 10.21 43.93 3.45
C TRP A 298 9.01 44.19 2.51
N GLN A 299 8.13 45.13 2.85
CA GLN A 299 6.93 45.41 2.06
C GLN A 299 7.24 45.93 0.65
N ILE A 300 8.27 46.76 0.48
CA ILE A 300 8.74 47.24 -0.84
C ILE A 300 9.26 46.07 -1.66
N ILE A 301 10.22 45.30 -1.14
CA ILE A 301 10.88 44.20 -1.86
C ILE A 301 9.89 43.11 -2.26
N THR A 302 8.95 42.77 -1.39
CA THR A 302 7.93 41.76 -1.70
C THR A 302 6.73 42.31 -2.46
N SER A 303 6.53 43.64 -2.46
CA SER A 303 5.33 44.33 -2.95
C SER A 303 4.03 43.80 -2.32
N SER A 304 4.00 43.67 -0.98
CA SER A 304 2.93 42.97 -0.24
C SER A 304 1.76 43.86 0.20
N LYS A 305 1.98 45.16 0.45
CA LYS A 305 0.95 46.11 0.93
C LYS A 305 -0.16 46.22 -0.12
N ASN A 306 -1.38 45.78 0.22
CA ASN A 306 -2.49 45.64 -0.73
C ASN A 306 -3.82 45.94 -0.03
N ALA A 307 -4.46 47.07 -0.40
CA ALA A 307 -5.70 47.54 0.21
C ALA A 307 -6.83 46.49 0.14
N ALA A 308 -6.96 45.74 -0.96
CA ALA A 308 -8.01 44.72 -1.09
C ALA A 308 -7.82 43.54 -0.13
N LEU A 309 -6.57 43.22 0.26
CA LEU A 309 -6.29 42.24 1.31
C LEU A 309 -6.52 42.82 2.72
N GLN A 310 -6.28 44.12 2.92
CA GLN A 310 -6.57 44.80 4.19
C GLN A 310 -8.10 44.92 4.45
N ASP A 311 -8.89 45.21 3.41
CA ASP A 311 -10.34 45.18 3.46
C ASP A 311 -10.85 43.76 3.73
N PHE A 312 -10.40 42.77 2.95
CA PHE A 312 -10.75 41.36 3.14
C PHE A 312 -10.42 40.87 4.56
N TYR A 313 -9.28 41.26 5.12
CA TYR A 313 -8.89 40.93 6.50
C TYR A 313 -9.93 41.43 7.51
N THR A 314 -10.37 42.67 7.35
CA THR A 314 -11.36 43.33 8.20
C THR A 314 -12.77 42.70 8.07
N GLU A 315 -13.05 41.99 6.97
CA GLU A 315 -14.27 41.20 6.80
C GLU A 315 -14.13 39.78 7.35
N ILE A 316 -13.09 39.04 6.96
CA ILE A 316 -12.94 37.61 7.27
C ILE A 316 -12.73 37.33 8.77
N LEU A 317 -12.23 38.29 9.55
CA LEU A 317 -12.13 38.16 11.01
C LEU A 317 -13.49 38.02 11.71
N LYS A 318 -14.60 38.37 11.06
CA LYS A 318 -15.97 38.23 11.59
C LYS A 318 -16.47 36.77 11.56
N GLU A 319 -15.93 35.96 10.65
CA GLU A 319 -16.32 34.56 10.44
C GLU A 319 -15.70 33.60 11.47
N SER A 320 -16.13 32.34 11.49
CA SER A 320 -15.58 31.29 12.37
C SER A 320 -14.68 30.31 11.62
N THR A 321 -13.49 29.99 12.15
CA THR A 321 -12.59 28.98 11.58
C THR A 321 -12.79 27.60 12.23
N PRO A 322 -12.82 26.50 11.47
CA PRO A 322 -12.86 25.15 12.05
C PRO A 322 -11.57 24.80 12.81
N HIS A 323 -10.47 25.51 12.56
CA HIS A 323 -9.15 25.23 13.13
C HIS A 323 -8.90 25.84 14.51
N GLU A 324 -9.89 26.52 15.10
CA GLU A 324 -9.84 27.26 16.38
C GLU A 324 -8.96 26.62 17.47
N LYS A 325 -9.23 25.36 17.80
CA LYS A 325 -8.54 24.60 18.84
C LYS A 325 -7.11 24.23 18.46
N ALA A 326 -6.84 24.02 17.17
CA ALA A 326 -5.52 23.66 16.66
C ALA A 326 -4.57 24.87 16.66
N ILE A 327 -5.09 26.04 16.28
CA ILE A 327 -4.38 27.33 16.31
C ILE A 327 -3.98 27.68 17.75
N ARG A 328 -4.95 27.78 18.68
CA ARG A 328 -4.68 28.16 20.09
C ARG A 328 -3.69 27.23 20.80
N ARG A 329 -3.63 25.95 20.40
CA ARG A 329 -2.69 24.94 20.94
C ARG A 329 -1.25 25.07 20.42
N ASP A 330 -1.03 25.67 19.25
CA ASP A 330 0.32 25.94 18.74
C ASP A 330 0.83 27.32 19.19
N LEU A 331 -0.09 28.28 19.40
CA LEU A 331 0.19 29.55 20.08
C LEU A 331 0.79 29.33 21.47
N SER A 332 0.24 28.41 22.29
CA SER A 332 0.81 28.09 23.61
C SER A 332 2.14 27.32 23.57
N ARG A 333 2.68 27.03 22.37
CA ARG A 333 3.95 26.32 22.14
C ARG A 333 4.97 27.14 21.33
N THR A 334 4.59 28.31 20.85
CA THR A 334 5.44 29.17 20.01
C THR A 334 6.20 30.15 20.90
N SER A 335 7.52 30.03 20.96
CA SER A 335 8.39 30.69 21.94
C SER A 335 8.25 32.22 21.98
N PHE A 336 8.16 32.86 20.81
CA PHE A 336 8.08 34.33 20.69
C PHE A 336 6.67 34.90 20.94
N VAL A 337 5.69 34.07 21.32
CA VAL A 337 4.31 34.56 21.56
C VAL A 337 4.26 35.56 22.70
N MET A 338 5.14 35.44 23.69
CA MET A 338 5.28 36.41 24.78
C MET A 338 5.80 37.79 24.32
N GLU A 339 6.39 37.88 23.13
CA GLU A 339 6.89 39.12 22.53
C GLU A 339 5.83 39.77 21.60
N THR A 340 4.68 39.11 21.38
CA THR A 340 3.57 39.56 20.52
C THR A 340 2.24 39.64 21.27
N SER A 341 1.25 40.29 20.65
CA SER A 341 -0.16 40.05 20.98
C SER A 341 -0.58 38.63 20.54
N PRO A 342 -0.96 37.73 21.47
CA PRO A 342 -1.40 36.37 21.10
C PRO A 342 -2.70 36.39 20.29
N ASP A 343 -3.58 37.36 20.54
CA ASP A 343 -4.83 37.52 19.80
C ASP A 343 -4.57 38.00 18.36
N SER A 344 -3.59 38.87 18.14
CA SER A 344 -3.17 39.28 16.78
C SER A 344 -2.57 38.12 15.98
N LEU A 345 -1.77 37.27 16.63
CA LEU A 345 -1.24 36.05 16.02
C LEU A 345 -2.36 35.04 15.70
N TYR A 346 -3.32 34.87 16.61
CA TYR A 346 -4.52 34.09 16.35
C TYR A 346 -5.33 34.65 15.17
N ASN A 347 -5.56 35.97 15.11
CA ASN A 347 -6.32 36.65 14.07
C ASN A 347 -5.69 36.46 12.68
N VAL A 348 -4.38 36.69 12.53
CA VAL A 348 -3.69 36.52 11.24
C VAL A 348 -3.73 35.08 10.75
N ILE A 349 -3.51 34.10 11.64
CA ILE A 349 -3.57 32.67 11.27
C ILE A 349 -5.01 32.25 10.96
N LYS A 350 -6.00 32.72 11.73
CA LYS A 350 -7.44 32.54 11.46
C LYS A 350 -7.80 33.04 10.07
N ALA A 351 -7.46 34.30 9.76
CA ALA A 351 -7.77 34.92 8.47
C ALA A 351 -7.13 34.15 7.31
N TYR A 352 -5.86 33.72 7.44
CA TYR A 352 -5.23 32.88 6.42
C TYR A 352 -5.96 31.54 6.25
N SER A 353 -6.35 30.87 7.34
CA SER A 353 -7.05 29.58 7.29
C SER A 353 -8.42 29.63 6.61
N LEU A 354 -9.01 30.83 6.49
CA LEU A 354 -10.26 31.09 5.77
C LEU A 354 -10.02 31.61 4.34
N PHE A 355 -8.87 32.26 4.09
CA PHE A 355 -8.44 32.75 2.77
C PHE A 355 -7.95 31.64 1.83
N ASP A 356 -7.34 30.58 2.37
CA ASP A 356 -6.82 29.44 1.60
C ASP A 356 -7.24 28.09 2.23
N PRO A 357 -8.50 27.63 2.03
CA PRO A 357 -9.01 26.43 2.71
C PRO A 357 -8.35 25.10 2.32
N GLU A 358 -7.54 25.06 1.26
CA GLU A 358 -6.78 23.87 0.83
C GLU A 358 -5.53 23.65 1.69
N VAL A 359 -4.94 24.73 2.21
CA VAL A 359 -3.96 24.69 3.30
C VAL A 359 -4.68 24.67 4.66
N GLY A 360 -5.71 25.52 4.81
CA GLY A 360 -6.38 25.76 6.07
C GLY A 360 -5.39 26.23 7.14
N TYR A 361 -5.20 25.41 8.17
CA TYR A 361 -4.18 25.63 9.19
C TYR A 361 -3.29 24.40 9.39
N THR A 362 -2.00 24.55 9.08
CA THR A 362 -0.96 23.53 9.28
C THR A 362 -0.05 23.90 10.46
N GLN A 363 0.28 22.92 11.30
CA GLN A 363 1.15 23.12 12.47
C GLN A 363 2.52 23.67 12.04
N GLY A 364 3.04 24.67 12.79
CA GLY A 364 4.28 25.36 12.43
C GLY A 364 4.06 26.69 11.69
N MET A 365 2.89 26.96 11.11
CA MET A 365 2.58 28.27 10.51
C MET A 365 2.71 29.42 11.53
N ALA A 366 2.44 29.19 12.81
CA ALA A 366 2.65 30.19 13.86
C ALA A 366 4.09 30.72 13.90
N PHE A 367 5.08 29.84 13.78
CA PHE A 367 6.51 30.20 13.75
C PHE A 367 6.91 31.02 12.50
N VAL A 368 6.12 30.97 11.42
CA VAL A 368 6.29 31.84 10.25
C VAL A 368 5.62 33.20 10.47
N THR A 369 4.44 33.23 11.09
CA THR A 369 3.64 34.45 11.29
C THR A 369 4.18 35.36 12.40
N THR A 370 4.70 34.81 13.50
CA THR A 370 5.15 35.63 14.65
C THR A 370 6.29 36.62 14.29
N PRO A 371 7.34 36.24 13.52
CA PRO A 371 8.36 37.19 13.05
C PRO A 371 7.81 38.34 12.18
N LEU A 372 6.70 38.10 11.45
CA LEU A 372 6.03 39.15 10.67
C LEU A 372 5.33 40.15 11.60
N LEU A 373 4.58 39.66 12.59
CA LEU A 373 3.89 40.48 13.60
C LEU A 373 4.82 41.23 14.57
N LEU A 374 6.07 40.80 14.68
CA LEU A 374 7.12 41.51 15.42
C LEU A 374 7.76 42.65 14.61
N THR A 375 7.47 42.72 13.31
CA THR A 375 8.07 43.68 12.37
C THR A 375 7.00 44.60 11.72
N LEU A 376 5.73 44.19 11.71
CA LEU A 376 4.63 44.83 10.99
C LEU A 376 3.39 44.94 11.87
N ASN A 377 2.46 45.82 11.51
CA ASN A 377 1.12 45.80 12.08
C ASN A 377 0.36 44.53 11.66
N GLU A 378 -0.74 44.23 12.36
CA GLU A 378 -1.51 42.99 12.21
C GLU A 378 -1.99 42.74 10.76
N VAL A 379 -2.40 43.79 10.05
CA VAL A 379 -3.01 43.68 8.72
C VAL A 379 -1.93 43.56 7.63
N ASP A 380 -0.84 44.32 7.73
CA ASP A 380 0.29 44.21 6.80
C ASP A 380 1.07 42.90 7.01
N ALA A 381 1.11 42.36 8.23
CA ALA A 381 1.62 41.01 8.51
C ALA A 381 0.77 39.93 7.81
N PHE A 382 -0.57 40.06 7.79
CA PHE A 382 -1.43 39.17 6.99
C PHE A 382 -1.15 39.32 5.48
N CYS A 383 -1.04 40.55 4.96
CA CYS A 383 -0.75 40.79 3.55
C CYS A 383 0.61 40.20 3.12
N LEU A 384 1.63 40.32 3.97
CA LEU A 384 2.95 39.71 3.73
C LEU A 384 2.93 38.18 3.88
N LEU A 385 2.16 37.62 4.82
CA LEU A 385 1.96 36.17 4.93
C LEU A 385 1.31 35.59 3.66
N VAL A 386 0.29 36.28 3.12
CA VAL A 386 -0.33 35.92 1.84
C VAL A 386 0.67 35.96 0.68
N ARG A 387 1.47 37.04 0.59
CA ARG A 387 2.52 37.18 -0.44
C ARG A 387 3.59 36.10 -0.33
N LEU A 388 4.00 35.71 0.89
CA LEU A 388 4.94 34.63 1.12
C LEU A 388 4.39 33.27 0.69
N LEU A 389 3.18 32.90 1.12
CA LEU A 389 2.64 31.59 0.80
C LEU A 389 2.33 31.45 -0.70
N LYS A 390 1.69 32.45 -1.33
CA LYS A 390 1.36 32.37 -2.76
C LYS A 390 2.57 32.59 -3.66
N ASP A 391 3.28 33.71 -3.53
CA ASP A 391 4.23 34.17 -4.55
C ASP A 391 5.70 33.84 -4.25
N TYR A 392 6.02 33.46 -3.01
CA TYR A 392 7.31 32.84 -2.61
C TYR A 392 7.15 31.32 -2.45
N GLU A 393 6.08 30.74 -3.02
CA GLU A 393 5.75 29.31 -3.12
C GLU A 393 5.65 28.54 -1.78
N LEU A 394 5.74 29.22 -0.64
CA LEU A 394 5.75 28.61 0.71
C LEU A 394 4.47 27.81 1.01
N ARG A 395 3.33 28.12 0.34
CA ARG A 395 2.09 27.31 0.36
C ARG A 395 2.38 25.83 0.13
N THR A 396 3.27 25.51 -0.82
CA THR A 396 3.57 24.12 -1.22
C THR A 396 4.19 23.28 -0.11
N MET A 397 4.78 23.90 0.92
CA MET A 397 5.31 23.20 2.10
C MET A 397 4.23 22.91 3.15
N PHE A 398 3.10 23.61 3.12
CA PHE A 398 2.00 23.48 4.11
C PHE A 398 0.76 22.73 3.59
N LEU A 399 0.68 22.45 2.29
CA LEU A 399 -0.35 21.59 1.69
C LEU A 399 -0.31 20.14 2.22
N GLN A 400 -1.43 19.42 2.04
CA GLN A 400 -1.49 17.97 2.26
C GLN A 400 -0.38 17.25 1.47
N GLU A 401 0.21 16.20 2.07
CA GLU A 401 1.43 15.50 1.62
C GLU A 401 2.71 16.35 1.58
N MET A 402 2.64 17.65 1.88
CA MET A 402 3.78 18.59 1.94
C MET A 402 4.74 18.49 0.72
N PRO A 403 4.24 18.52 -0.53
CA PRO A 403 5.05 18.25 -1.73
C PRO A 403 6.24 19.20 -1.88
N GLY A 404 6.08 20.47 -1.52
CA GLY A 404 7.14 21.47 -1.52
C GLY A 404 8.22 21.18 -0.48
N LEU A 405 7.86 20.67 0.71
CA LEU A 405 8.84 20.28 1.73
C LEU A 405 9.70 19.13 1.23
N HIS A 406 9.10 18.10 0.65
CA HIS A 406 9.83 16.96 0.09
C HIS A 406 10.72 17.37 -1.09
N LEU A 407 10.29 18.32 -1.92
CA LEU A 407 11.13 18.94 -2.95
C LEU A 407 12.32 19.70 -2.34
N LYS A 408 12.12 20.57 -1.34
CA LYS A 408 13.23 21.32 -0.70
C LYS A 408 14.20 20.37 0.03
N LEU A 409 13.71 19.28 0.64
CA LEU A 409 14.54 18.23 1.24
C LEU A 409 15.39 17.49 0.18
N TYR A 410 14.82 17.17 -0.99
CA TYR A 410 15.58 16.58 -2.10
C TYR A 410 16.64 17.54 -2.66
N GLN A 411 16.26 18.81 -2.90
CA GLN A 411 17.19 19.88 -3.31
C GLN A 411 18.32 20.05 -2.28
N PHE A 412 18.02 19.93 -0.98
CA PHE A 412 19.01 19.98 0.09
C PHE A 412 19.97 18.78 0.05
N ASP A 413 19.48 17.55 -0.05
CA ASP A 413 20.34 16.36 -0.15
C ASP A 413 21.25 16.41 -1.39
N ARG A 414 20.74 16.87 -2.54
CA ARG A 414 21.54 17.15 -3.76
C ARG A 414 22.59 18.24 -3.56
N LEU A 415 22.26 19.34 -2.87
CA LEU A 415 23.24 20.39 -2.54
C LEU A 415 24.33 19.89 -1.59
N LEU A 416 24.00 19.02 -0.64
CA LEU A 416 25.00 18.36 0.21
C LEU A 416 25.90 17.41 -0.58
N GLU A 417 25.37 16.70 -1.58
CA GLU A 417 26.16 15.84 -2.47
C GLU A 417 27.18 16.66 -3.27
N ASP A 418 26.74 17.75 -3.90
CA ASP A 418 27.59 18.58 -4.77
C ASP A 418 28.59 19.45 -3.97
N GLN A 419 28.20 19.97 -2.80
CA GLN A 419 29.03 20.94 -2.04
C GLN A 419 29.78 20.34 -0.85
N VAL A 420 29.23 19.33 -0.17
CA VAL A 420 29.83 18.69 1.03
C VAL A 420 29.82 17.15 0.90
N PRO A 421 30.38 16.57 -0.19
CA PRO A 421 30.21 15.15 -0.54
C PRO A 421 30.70 14.18 0.55
N SER A 422 31.72 14.55 1.33
CA SER A 422 32.20 13.74 2.46
C SER A 422 31.10 13.51 3.50
N VAL A 423 30.38 14.58 3.88
CA VAL A 423 29.27 14.50 4.83
C VAL A 423 28.08 13.78 4.21
N HIS A 424 27.68 14.12 2.98
CA HIS A 424 26.57 13.41 2.30
C HIS A 424 26.81 11.90 2.31
N ILE A 425 27.96 11.43 1.81
CA ILE A 425 28.32 10.00 1.76
C ILE A 425 28.29 9.35 3.15
N HIS A 426 28.67 10.07 4.20
CA HIS A 426 28.60 9.59 5.57
C HIS A 426 27.15 9.47 6.08
N LEU A 427 26.31 10.50 5.88
CA LEU A 427 24.89 10.45 6.22
C LEU A 427 24.19 9.27 5.53
N THR A 428 24.41 9.07 4.22
CA THR A 428 23.89 7.93 3.46
C THR A 428 24.35 6.59 4.05
N ARG A 429 25.63 6.46 4.43
CA ARG A 429 26.20 5.24 5.04
C ARG A 429 25.65 4.96 6.43
N GLN A 430 25.32 5.99 7.22
CA GLN A 430 24.64 5.86 8.51
C GLN A 430 23.12 5.65 8.35
N GLY A 431 22.57 5.71 7.13
CA GLY A 431 21.12 5.59 6.88
C GLY A 431 20.31 6.84 7.26
N VAL A 432 20.97 7.95 7.57
CA VAL A 432 20.33 9.21 7.96
C VAL A 432 19.85 9.96 6.73
N LYS A 433 18.56 10.30 6.68
CA LYS A 433 17.96 11.12 5.61
C LYS A 433 17.70 12.56 6.11
N SER A 434 17.78 13.54 5.22
CA SER A 434 17.39 14.94 5.50
C SER A 434 16.05 15.05 6.24
N SER A 435 15.04 14.29 5.80
CA SER A 435 13.69 14.29 6.37
C SER A 435 13.61 13.91 7.86
N MET A 436 14.65 13.26 8.41
CA MET A 436 14.72 12.89 9.83
C MET A 436 15.10 14.06 10.75
N TYR A 437 15.66 15.16 10.21
CA TYR A 437 16.15 16.30 11.00
C TYR A 437 15.80 17.67 10.40
N ALA A 438 15.94 17.87 9.08
CA ALA A 438 15.76 19.16 8.42
C ALA A 438 14.29 19.56 8.17
N SER A 439 13.34 18.62 8.28
CA SER A 439 11.91 18.89 8.05
C SER A 439 11.37 20.04 8.89
N GLN A 440 11.75 20.11 10.17
CA GLN A 440 11.35 21.21 11.06
C GLN A 440 12.06 22.53 10.72
N TRP A 441 13.30 22.46 10.24
CA TRP A 441 14.06 23.65 9.83
C TRP A 441 13.35 24.37 8.69
N PHE A 442 12.92 23.64 7.67
CA PHE A 442 12.29 24.21 6.49
C PHE A 442 10.82 24.59 6.72
N LEU A 443 10.03 23.80 7.46
CA LEU A 443 8.65 24.15 7.81
C LEU A 443 8.53 25.40 8.71
N THR A 444 9.52 25.65 9.58
CA THR A 444 9.48 26.79 10.52
C THR A 444 10.44 27.92 10.16
N LEU A 445 11.11 27.85 9.01
CA LEU A 445 12.14 28.82 8.57
C LEU A 445 13.22 29.03 9.66
N PHE A 446 13.62 27.92 10.29
CA PHE A 446 14.46 27.78 11.49
C PHE A 446 13.95 28.44 12.78
N ALA A 447 12.81 29.11 12.78
CA ALA A 447 12.30 29.84 13.94
C ALA A 447 11.96 28.96 15.16
N TYR A 448 11.84 27.64 15.00
CA TYR A 448 11.68 26.74 16.15
C TYR A 448 12.94 26.61 17.04
N LYS A 449 14.14 26.89 16.53
CA LYS A 449 15.42 26.59 17.21
C LYS A 449 16.33 27.79 17.46
N PHE A 450 16.14 28.90 16.75
CA PHE A 450 16.98 30.11 16.88
C PHE A 450 16.22 31.27 17.54
N PRO A 451 16.90 32.18 18.26
CA PRO A 451 16.27 33.37 18.83
C PRO A 451 15.80 34.35 17.75
N LEU A 452 14.80 35.18 18.07
CA LEU A 452 14.15 36.12 17.15
C LEU A 452 15.15 36.96 16.33
N SER A 453 16.21 37.47 16.96
CA SER A 453 17.24 38.29 16.29
C SER A 453 17.93 37.58 15.12
N MET A 454 18.06 36.25 15.20
CA MET A 454 18.56 35.42 14.10
C MET A 454 17.46 35.11 13.08
N VAL A 455 16.23 34.85 13.53
CA VAL A 455 15.07 34.59 12.66
C VAL A 455 14.76 35.78 11.75
N LEU A 456 14.71 37.01 12.28
CA LEU A 456 14.51 38.22 11.48
C LEU A 456 15.59 38.38 10.40
N ARG A 457 16.84 38.05 10.72
CA ARG A 457 17.97 38.09 9.77
C ARG A 457 17.91 36.96 8.73
N ILE A 458 17.30 35.82 9.03
CA ILE A 458 16.95 34.79 8.03
C ILE A 458 15.85 35.32 7.10
N PHE A 459 14.80 35.95 7.65
CA PHE A 459 13.71 36.52 6.88
C PHE A 459 14.19 37.63 5.94
N ASP A 460 15.10 38.51 6.36
CA ASP A 460 15.74 39.51 5.48
C ASP A 460 16.34 38.88 4.19
N ILE A 461 16.90 37.66 4.28
CA ILE A 461 17.41 36.92 3.11
C ILE A 461 16.27 36.25 2.32
N ILE A 462 15.25 35.71 3.00
CA ILE A 462 14.07 35.10 2.32
C ILE A 462 13.31 36.14 1.49
N MET A 463 13.11 37.36 2.00
CA MET A 463 12.45 38.44 1.26
C MET A 463 13.24 38.85 0.00
N THR A 464 14.58 38.81 0.06
CA THR A 464 15.46 39.27 -1.04
C THR A 464 15.79 38.18 -2.06
N GLU A 465 15.98 36.93 -1.63
CA GLU A 465 16.45 35.82 -2.46
C GLU A 465 15.40 34.75 -2.76
N GLY A 466 14.26 34.74 -2.06
CA GLY A 466 13.24 33.69 -2.18
C GLY A 466 13.33 32.65 -1.07
N ILE A 467 12.37 31.73 -1.04
CA ILE A 467 12.29 30.67 -0.01
C ILE A 467 13.49 29.70 -0.08
N GLU A 468 14.15 29.66 -1.23
CA GLU A 468 15.42 28.98 -1.54
C GLU A 468 16.54 29.35 -0.56
N ALA A 469 16.49 30.53 0.06
CA ALA A 469 17.46 30.97 1.06
C ALA A 469 17.60 29.99 2.24
N ILE A 470 16.54 29.26 2.62
CA ILE A 470 16.61 28.26 3.71
C ILE A 470 17.61 27.13 3.41
N LEU A 471 17.84 26.83 2.12
CA LEU A 471 18.83 25.84 1.69
C LEU A 471 20.25 26.33 1.95
N LYS A 472 20.52 27.63 1.81
CA LYS A 472 21.82 28.24 2.16
C LYS A 472 22.12 28.07 3.64
N PHE A 473 21.16 28.43 4.51
CA PHE A 473 21.30 28.29 5.96
C PHE A 473 21.49 26.83 6.39
N GLY A 474 20.75 25.89 5.78
CA GLY A 474 20.92 24.45 6.00
C GLY A 474 22.30 23.92 5.58
N VAL A 475 22.79 24.31 4.39
CA VAL A 475 24.11 23.91 3.90
C VAL A 475 25.22 24.54 4.75
N ALA A 476 25.06 25.79 5.18
CA ALA A 476 26.00 26.46 6.09
C ALA A 476 26.10 25.74 7.46
N LEU A 477 24.98 25.33 8.06
CA LEU A 477 24.97 24.53 9.30
C LEU A 477 25.73 23.20 9.13
N ILE A 478 25.49 22.46 8.06
CA ILE A 478 26.18 21.19 7.80
C ILE A 478 27.67 21.42 7.48
N ARG A 479 28.01 22.44 6.69
CA ARG A 479 29.40 22.80 6.35
C ARG A 479 30.22 23.20 7.58
N LYS A 480 29.62 23.95 8.51
CA LYS A 480 30.27 24.39 9.76
C LYS A 480 30.52 23.23 10.74
N ASN A 481 29.63 22.23 10.75
CA ASN A 481 29.69 21.06 11.63
C ASN A 481 30.32 19.81 10.98
N ALA A 482 30.94 19.94 9.80
CA ALA A 482 31.32 18.80 8.96
C ALA A 482 32.21 17.78 9.67
N ASP A 483 33.26 18.22 10.36
CA ASP A 483 34.20 17.32 11.07
C ASP A 483 33.53 16.58 12.23
N THR A 484 32.67 17.26 12.99
CA THR A 484 31.86 16.66 14.06
C THR A 484 30.90 15.59 13.50
N ILE A 485 30.22 15.90 12.40
CA ILE A 485 29.29 14.96 11.73
C ILE A 485 30.03 13.72 11.25
N LEU A 486 31.22 13.87 10.67
CA LEU A 486 32.06 12.77 10.18
C LEU A 486 32.61 11.87 11.30
N ALA A 487 32.78 12.39 12.52
CA ALA A 487 33.22 11.62 13.68
C ALA A 487 32.11 10.77 14.32
N LEU A 488 30.84 11.16 14.17
CA LEU A 488 29.70 10.52 14.83
C LEU A 488 29.13 9.34 14.04
N LYS A 489 28.56 8.36 14.77
CA LYS A 489 27.74 7.26 14.23
C LYS A 489 26.26 7.51 14.51
N PHE A 490 25.36 6.83 13.78
CA PHE A 490 23.90 6.98 13.85
C PHE A 490 23.32 7.36 15.22
N ASP A 491 23.64 6.58 16.26
CA ASP A 491 23.08 6.70 17.62
C ASP A 491 23.33 8.08 18.28
N HIS A 492 24.45 8.73 17.96
CA HIS A 492 24.79 10.07 18.44
C HIS A 492 24.62 11.14 17.35
N LEU A 493 24.74 10.76 16.09
CA LEU A 493 24.60 11.62 14.92
C LEU A 493 23.18 12.17 14.78
N LEU A 494 22.14 11.34 14.88
CA LEU A 494 20.76 11.83 14.71
C LEU A 494 20.29 12.77 15.86
N PRO A 495 20.64 12.53 17.13
CA PRO A 495 20.44 13.52 18.20
C PRO A 495 21.23 14.82 17.95
N PHE A 496 22.51 14.72 17.57
CA PHE A 496 23.35 15.90 17.28
C PHE A 496 22.74 16.78 16.17
N LEU A 497 22.28 16.17 15.07
CA LEU A 497 21.63 16.88 13.95
C LEU A 497 20.28 17.52 14.30
N LYS A 498 19.64 17.14 15.42
CA LYS A 498 18.35 17.71 15.86
C LYS A 498 18.50 18.83 16.87
N GLU A 499 19.48 18.73 17.75
CA GLU A 499 19.63 19.61 18.92
C GLU A 499 20.95 20.39 18.89
N SER A 500 22.11 19.72 18.89
CA SER A 500 23.40 20.38 19.11
C SER A 500 24.05 21.02 17.88
N ILE A 501 23.57 20.75 16.66
CA ILE A 501 24.10 21.34 15.42
C ILE A 501 24.08 22.89 15.42
N PHE A 502 23.14 23.48 16.16
CA PHE A 502 22.95 24.94 16.25
C PHE A 502 23.96 25.61 17.19
N ASP A 503 24.54 24.88 18.16
CA ASP A 503 25.46 25.42 19.15
C ASP A 503 26.77 25.93 18.53
N VAL A 504 27.07 25.54 17.27
CA VAL A 504 28.20 26.05 16.49
C VAL A 504 28.17 27.58 16.28
N TYR A 505 27.00 28.22 16.43
CA TYR A 505 26.84 29.68 16.38
C TYR A 505 26.54 30.31 17.75
N ARG A 506 26.48 29.54 18.84
CA ARG A 506 26.26 30.03 20.21
C ARG A 506 27.52 30.70 20.78
N GLU A 507 27.36 31.77 21.57
CA GLU A 507 28.44 32.43 22.30
C GLU A 507 28.50 31.96 23.76
N GLY A 508 29.56 31.22 24.09
CA GLY A 508 29.78 30.68 25.42
C GLY A 508 28.64 29.77 25.88
N SER A 509 28.22 29.92 27.12
CA SER A 509 27.14 29.15 27.76
C SER A 509 25.80 29.89 27.84
N GLY A 510 25.59 30.93 27.03
CA GLY A 510 24.35 31.70 27.00
C GLY A 510 23.48 31.44 25.75
N ASP A 511 22.34 32.11 25.66
CA ASP A 511 21.48 32.15 24.46
C ASP A 511 21.81 33.31 23.51
N VAL A 512 23.05 33.81 23.57
CA VAL A 512 23.59 34.77 22.59
C VAL A 512 24.13 33.99 21.39
N PHE A 513 23.79 34.42 20.17
CA PHE A 513 24.21 33.76 18.92
C PHE A 513 24.93 34.73 17.98
N ARG A 514 25.94 34.24 17.24
CA ARG A 514 26.70 34.98 16.23
C ARG A 514 25.90 35.15 14.93
N VAL A 515 24.82 35.93 14.99
CA VAL A 515 23.90 36.15 13.86
C VAL A 515 24.63 36.58 12.58
N ASN A 516 25.56 37.54 12.70
CA ASN A 516 26.33 38.07 11.57
C ASN A 516 27.37 37.08 11.02
N GLU A 517 27.76 36.05 11.78
CA GLU A 517 28.59 34.95 11.26
C GLU A 517 27.72 33.97 10.47
N PHE A 518 26.56 33.57 11.01
CA PHE A 518 25.66 32.63 10.36
C PHE A 518 25.10 33.16 9.03
N VAL A 519 24.70 34.43 8.97
CA VAL A 519 24.27 35.08 7.72
C VAL A 519 25.41 35.12 6.70
N ARG A 520 26.65 35.42 7.13
CA ARG A 520 27.82 35.41 6.23
C ARG A 520 28.09 34.01 5.68
N ASP A 521 28.16 33.01 6.55
CA ASP A 521 28.36 31.61 6.16
C ASP A 521 27.29 31.13 5.17
N ALA A 522 26.03 31.52 5.36
CA ALA A 522 24.95 31.25 4.41
C ALA A 522 25.11 32.03 3.09
N MET A 523 25.47 33.31 3.12
CA MET A 523 25.65 34.13 1.90
C MET A 523 26.87 33.74 1.05
N ASP A 524 27.82 33.02 1.65
CA ASP A 524 28.93 32.31 1.00
C ASP A 524 28.53 30.95 0.39
N VAL A 525 27.34 30.41 0.68
CA VAL A 525 26.80 29.25 -0.04
C VAL A 525 26.30 29.71 -1.41
N LYS A 526 27.10 29.49 -2.47
CA LYS A 526 26.66 29.70 -3.85
C LYS A 526 25.54 28.70 -4.20
N ILE A 527 24.36 29.21 -4.54
CA ILE A 527 23.24 28.46 -5.11
C ILE A 527 22.76 29.23 -6.35
N HIS A 528 22.46 28.51 -7.44
CA HIS A 528 22.01 29.09 -8.70
C HIS A 528 20.59 28.58 -9.04
N PRO A 529 19.64 29.44 -9.47
CA PRO A 529 18.26 29.04 -9.74
C PRO A 529 18.14 27.85 -10.70
N LEU A 530 18.91 27.86 -11.79
CA LEU A 530 18.92 26.78 -12.80
C LEU A 530 19.32 25.41 -12.21
N LEU A 531 20.15 25.38 -11.16
CA LEU A 531 20.55 24.14 -10.50
C LEU A 531 19.41 23.59 -9.61
N LEU A 532 18.63 24.47 -8.97
CA LEU A 532 17.45 24.07 -8.20
C LEU A 532 16.32 23.58 -9.10
N HIS A 533 16.10 24.24 -10.25
CA HIS A 533 15.17 23.74 -11.27
C HIS A 533 15.59 22.37 -11.81
N LYS A 534 16.88 22.14 -12.08
CA LYS A 534 17.38 20.82 -12.47
C LYS A 534 17.03 19.73 -11.42
N TYR A 535 17.28 19.99 -10.14
CA TYR A 535 16.92 19.06 -9.08
C TYR A 535 15.41 18.87 -8.92
N GLN A 536 14.60 19.88 -9.29
CA GLN A 536 13.14 19.80 -9.31
C GLN A 536 12.65 18.94 -10.47
N ASP A 537 13.20 19.11 -11.68
CA ASP A 537 12.92 18.25 -12.84
C ASP A 537 13.25 16.77 -12.50
N GLU A 538 14.42 16.54 -11.90
CA GLU A 538 14.92 15.22 -11.47
C GLU A 538 14.00 14.59 -10.40
N TYR A 539 13.62 15.36 -9.38
CA TYR A 539 12.69 14.93 -8.32
C TYR A 539 11.30 14.56 -8.86
N LEU A 540 10.74 15.38 -9.76
CA LEU A 540 9.43 15.16 -10.36
C LEU A 540 9.43 13.91 -11.25
N GLU A 541 10.50 13.68 -12.02
CA GLU A 541 10.67 12.47 -12.84
C GLU A 541 10.84 11.22 -11.98
N ILE A 542 11.65 11.26 -10.91
CA ILE A 542 11.80 10.15 -9.96
C ILE A 542 10.44 9.79 -9.34
N ASN A 543 9.67 10.78 -8.88
CA ASN A 543 8.35 10.54 -8.29
C ASN A 543 7.32 10.05 -9.32
N ARG A 544 7.40 10.50 -10.57
CA ARG A 544 6.56 9.98 -11.67
C ARG A 544 6.84 8.49 -11.91
N LEU A 545 8.11 8.13 -12.05
CA LEU A 545 8.54 6.75 -12.31
C LEU A 545 8.25 5.80 -11.15
N GLU A 546 8.41 6.23 -9.89
CA GLU A 546 8.08 5.38 -8.74
C GLU A 546 6.55 5.22 -8.59
N ARG A 547 5.75 6.23 -8.93
CA ARG A 547 4.28 6.10 -8.97
C ARG A 547 3.83 5.10 -10.05
N GLU A 548 4.31 5.26 -11.29
CA GLU A 548 4.03 4.33 -12.40
C GLU A 548 4.43 2.89 -12.06
N ARG A 549 5.54 2.72 -11.32
CA ARG A 549 6.00 1.42 -10.81
C ARG A 549 5.12 0.86 -9.70
N LEU A 550 4.61 1.69 -8.79
CA LEU A 550 3.68 1.25 -7.74
C LEU A 550 2.34 0.81 -8.36
N GLU A 551 1.83 1.55 -9.34
CA GLU A 551 0.66 1.20 -10.14
C GLU A 551 0.87 -0.12 -10.91
N GLU A 552 2.03 -0.34 -11.54
CA GLU A 552 2.38 -1.62 -12.19
C GLU A 552 2.40 -2.78 -11.17
N VAL A 553 2.99 -2.58 -9.99
CA VAL A 553 3.05 -3.59 -8.93
C VAL A 553 1.66 -3.93 -8.38
N GLU A 554 0.76 -2.94 -8.23
CA GLU A 554 -0.62 -3.18 -7.82
C GLU A 554 -1.43 -3.90 -8.89
N ALA A 555 -1.33 -3.48 -10.15
CA ALA A 555 -1.97 -4.16 -11.28
C ALA A 555 -1.51 -5.63 -11.39
N LEU A 556 -0.21 -5.89 -11.23
CA LEU A 556 0.34 -7.25 -11.18
C LEU A 556 -0.14 -8.03 -9.95
N ARG A 557 -0.30 -7.39 -8.79
CA ARG A 557 -0.85 -8.02 -7.58
C ARG A 557 -2.31 -8.44 -7.77
N LEU A 558 -3.14 -7.57 -8.36
CA LEU A 558 -4.53 -7.86 -8.68
C LEU A 558 -4.64 -8.98 -9.73
N ALA A 559 -3.85 -8.94 -10.79
CA ALA A 559 -3.81 -9.98 -11.83
C ALA A 559 -3.39 -11.35 -11.26
N ASN A 560 -2.35 -11.41 -10.42
CA ASN A 560 -1.93 -12.64 -9.75
C ASN A 560 -3.02 -13.18 -8.80
N GLY A 561 -3.75 -12.29 -8.11
CA GLY A 561 -4.92 -12.68 -7.31
C GLY A 561 -6.04 -13.33 -8.15
N GLN A 562 -6.39 -12.72 -9.29
CA GLN A 562 -7.38 -13.27 -10.22
C GLN A 562 -6.94 -14.62 -10.81
N LEU A 563 -5.67 -14.74 -11.22
CA LEU A 563 -5.10 -16.00 -11.74
C LEU A 563 -5.13 -17.09 -10.65
N THR A 564 -4.83 -16.77 -9.40
CA THR A 564 -4.91 -17.71 -8.27
C THR A 564 -6.34 -18.22 -8.07
N LEU A 565 -7.35 -17.36 -8.23
CA LEU A 565 -8.77 -17.76 -8.18
C LEU A 565 -9.20 -18.61 -9.39
N GLN A 566 -8.64 -18.34 -10.58
CA GLN A 566 -8.88 -19.19 -11.76
C GLN A 566 -8.25 -20.57 -11.60
N VAL A 567 -7.02 -20.67 -11.10
CA VAL A 567 -6.34 -21.94 -10.80
C VAL A 567 -7.18 -22.76 -9.82
N ARG A 568 -7.57 -22.19 -8.67
CA ARG A 568 -8.44 -22.87 -7.68
C ARG A 568 -9.78 -23.33 -8.26
N ARG A 569 -10.37 -22.57 -9.20
CA ARG A 569 -11.59 -22.96 -9.89
C ARG A 569 -11.35 -24.16 -10.81
N ILE A 570 -10.27 -24.15 -11.59
CA ILE A 570 -9.90 -25.22 -12.51
C ILE A 570 -9.56 -26.50 -11.72
N GLU A 571 -8.79 -26.39 -10.64
CA GLU A 571 -8.49 -27.49 -9.70
C GLU A 571 -9.78 -28.10 -9.14
N SER A 572 -10.72 -27.27 -8.67
CA SER A 572 -12.03 -27.73 -8.15
C SER A 572 -12.86 -28.45 -9.23
N THR A 573 -12.89 -27.95 -10.47
CA THR A 573 -13.57 -28.65 -11.58
C THR A 573 -12.86 -29.93 -12.01
N LEU A 574 -11.52 -29.99 -11.90
CA LEU A 574 -10.74 -31.17 -12.23
C LEU A 574 -11.00 -32.30 -11.22
N VAL A 575 -10.99 -31.99 -9.92
CA VAL A 575 -11.33 -32.95 -8.85
C VAL A 575 -12.77 -33.47 -8.98
N ALA A 576 -13.71 -32.61 -9.40
CA ALA A 576 -15.07 -33.05 -9.70
C ALA A 576 -15.11 -34.03 -10.89
N LEU A 577 -14.40 -33.72 -11.98
CA LEU A 577 -14.33 -34.56 -13.18
C LEU A 577 -13.61 -35.89 -12.93
N GLU A 578 -12.58 -35.90 -12.09
CA GLU A 578 -11.90 -37.13 -11.64
C GLU A 578 -12.85 -38.03 -10.84
N LYS A 579 -13.67 -37.44 -9.95
CA LYS A 579 -14.70 -38.19 -9.22
C LYS A 579 -15.74 -38.80 -10.18
N GLU A 580 -16.28 -38.02 -11.11
CA GLU A 580 -17.22 -38.49 -12.14
C GLU A 580 -16.62 -39.63 -12.98
N HIS A 581 -15.35 -39.52 -13.37
CA HIS A 581 -14.64 -40.55 -14.13
C HIS A 581 -14.45 -41.85 -13.31
N ILE A 582 -14.17 -41.76 -12.00
CA ILE A 582 -14.11 -42.92 -11.11
C ILE A 582 -15.50 -43.57 -10.95
N GLU A 583 -16.56 -42.76 -10.86
CA GLU A 583 -17.94 -43.22 -10.73
C GLU A 583 -18.39 -43.99 -12.00
N VAL A 584 -18.17 -43.44 -13.20
CA VAL A 584 -18.41 -44.11 -14.49
C VAL A 584 -17.53 -45.35 -14.68
N ALA A 585 -16.26 -45.33 -14.23
CA ALA A 585 -15.40 -46.50 -14.29
C ALA A 585 -15.91 -47.65 -13.40
N ASN A 586 -16.43 -47.33 -12.20
CA ASN A 586 -17.07 -48.31 -11.31
C ASN A 586 -18.36 -48.87 -11.92
N GLU A 587 -19.22 -48.03 -12.50
CA GLU A 587 -20.42 -48.48 -13.22
C GLU A 587 -20.07 -49.41 -14.39
N MET A 588 -19.04 -49.08 -15.18
CA MET A 588 -18.57 -49.95 -16.26
C MET A 588 -18.06 -51.31 -15.73
N VAL A 589 -17.34 -51.33 -14.60
CA VAL A 589 -16.87 -52.58 -13.99
C VAL A 589 -18.04 -53.42 -13.49
N GLN A 590 -19.00 -52.82 -12.78
CA GLN A 590 -20.22 -53.51 -12.34
C GLN A 590 -21.03 -54.04 -13.52
N GLY A 591 -21.18 -53.24 -14.58
CA GLY A 591 -21.83 -53.64 -15.83
C GLY A 591 -21.15 -54.82 -16.51
N LYS A 592 -19.81 -54.85 -16.55
CA LYS A 592 -19.03 -55.99 -17.07
C LYS A 592 -19.18 -57.25 -16.22
N VAL A 593 -19.13 -57.14 -14.90
CA VAL A 593 -19.35 -58.28 -13.98
C VAL A 593 -20.78 -58.83 -14.14
N LYS A 594 -21.78 -57.95 -14.27
CA LYS A 594 -23.16 -58.35 -14.49
C LYS A 594 -23.39 -58.97 -15.87
N LEU A 595 -22.71 -58.49 -16.91
CA LEU A 595 -22.70 -59.12 -18.23
C LEU A 595 -22.09 -60.53 -18.19
N ALA A 596 -20.95 -60.70 -17.51
CA ALA A 596 -20.33 -62.02 -17.33
C ALA A 596 -21.28 -62.98 -16.61
N SER A 597 -21.87 -62.56 -15.47
CA SER A 597 -22.84 -63.37 -14.73
C SER A 597 -24.08 -63.76 -15.56
N LEU A 598 -24.59 -62.85 -16.41
CA LEU A 598 -25.70 -63.13 -17.32
C LEU A 598 -25.29 -64.00 -18.51
N GLN A 599 -24.00 -64.01 -18.88
CA GLN A 599 -23.46 -64.91 -19.89
C GLN A 599 -23.26 -66.32 -19.32
N ASP A 600 -22.66 -66.45 -18.13
CA ASP A 600 -22.53 -67.73 -17.40
C ASP A 600 -23.92 -68.37 -17.16
N GLU A 601 -24.92 -67.55 -16.82
CA GLU A 601 -26.32 -67.99 -16.69
C GLU A 601 -26.92 -68.40 -18.05
N ASN A 602 -26.65 -67.68 -19.14
CA ASN A 602 -27.06 -68.09 -20.49
C ASN A 602 -26.38 -69.38 -20.94
N GLU A 603 -25.09 -69.57 -20.67
CA GLU A 603 -24.35 -70.80 -21.01
C GLU A 603 -24.89 -71.98 -20.18
N THR A 604 -25.19 -71.75 -18.89
CA THR A 604 -25.85 -72.74 -18.02
C THR A 604 -27.25 -73.10 -18.51
N LEU A 605 -28.08 -72.12 -18.88
CA LEU A 605 -29.42 -72.35 -19.43
C LEU A 605 -29.35 -73.04 -20.80
N ASN A 606 -28.38 -72.72 -21.65
CA ASN A 606 -28.17 -73.43 -22.92
C ASN A 606 -27.70 -74.87 -22.72
N MET A 607 -26.86 -75.15 -21.70
CA MET A 607 -26.52 -76.52 -21.31
C MET A 607 -27.76 -77.28 -20.80
N GLN A 608 -28.58 -76.67 -19.92
CA GLN A 608 -29.82 -77.28 -19.43
C GLN A 608 -30.82 -77.55 -20.57
N VAL A 609 -30.99 -76.60 -21.51
CA VAL A 609 -31.83 -76.78 -22.70
C VAL A 609 -31.28 -77.87 -23.62
N SER A 610 -29.96 -78.02 -23.73
CA SER A 610 -29.32 -79.06 -24.54
C SER A 610 -29.47 -80.45 -23.90
N GLU A 611 -29.30 -80.57 -22.59
CA GLU A 611 -29.49 -81.82 -21.86
C GLU A 611 -30.98 -82.21 -21.78
N MET A 612 -31.89 -81.25 -21.59
CA MET A 612 -33.35 -81.48 -21.71
C MET A 612 -33.74 -82.00 -23.10
N LYS A 613 -33.14 -81.47 -24.17
CA LYS A 613 -33.31 -81.97 -25.55
C LYS A 613 -32.65 -83.32 -25.78
N ARG A 614 -31.60 -83.66 -25.03
CA ARG A 614 -30.95 -84.96 -25.09
C ARG A 614 -31.80 -86.02 -24.41
N ILE A 615 -32.28 -85.77 -23.19
CA ILE A 615 -33.15 -86.69 -22.44
C ILE A 615 -34.47 -86.92 -23.20
N THR A 616 -35.17 -85.84 -23.60
CA THR A 616 -36.42 -85.98 -24.40
C THR A 616 -36.18 -86.39 -25.85
N GLY A 617 -34.94 -86.29 -26.37
CA GLY A 617 -34.58 -86.75 -27.71
C GLY A 617 -34.22 -88.24 -27.77
N ASP A 618 -33.56 -88.76 -26.73
CA ASP A 618 -33.11 -90.15 -26.66
C ASP A 618 -34.24 -91.09 -26.17
N GLU A 619 -34.90 -90.76 -25.05
CA GLU A 619 -35.86 -91.67 -24.39
C GLU A 619 -37.14 -91.90 -25.21
N ASP A 620 -37.76 -90.84 -25.74
CA ASP A 620 -38.96 -90.95 -26.58
C ASP A 620 -38.66 -91.68 -27.90
N LEU A 621 -37.47 -91.48 -28.48
CA LEU A 621 -37.10 -92.04 -29.78
C LEU A 621 -36.81 -93.54 -29.70
N GLU A 622 -36.08 -93.99 -28.68
CA GLU A 622 -35.79 -95.42 -28.49
C GLU A 622 -37.07 -96.20 -28.11
N ALA A 623 -37.94 -95.62 -27.27
CA ALA A 623 -39.25 -96.19 -26.95
C ALA A 623 -40.17 -96.30 -28.18
N LEU A 624 -40.23 -95.26 -29.02
CA LEU A 624 -41.02 -95.28 -30.27
C LEU A 624 -40.48 -96.28 -31.29
N VAL A 625 -39.16 -96.43 -31.43
CA VAL A 625 -38.54 -97.39 -32.36
C VAL A 625 -38.76 -98.84 -31.92
N GLY A 626 -38.75 -99.11 -30.61
CA GLY A 626 -39.10 -100.42 -30.04
C GLY A 626 -40.58 -100.77 -30.28
N LEU A 627 -41.50 -99.88 -29.89
CA LEU A 627 -42.94 -100.06 -30.12
C LEU A 627 -43.30 -100.20 -31.60
N ARG A 628 -42.53 -99.57 -32.50
CA ARG A 628 -42.68 -99.71 -33.95
C ARG A 628 -42.29 -101.10 -34.45
N HIS A 629 -41.16 -101.65 -33.99
CA HIS A 629 -40.70 -102.99 -34.37
C HIS A 629 -41.66 -104.10 -33.90
N ASP A 630 -42.15 -104.04 -32.65
CA ASP A 630 -43.09 -105.05 -32.16
C ASP A 630 -44.46 -104.96 -32.87
N ASN A 631 -44.92 -103.77 -33.26
CA ASN A 631 -46.11 -103.66 -34.11
C ASN A 631 -45.89 -104.27 -35.50
N GLU A 632 -44.78 -103.99 -36.18
CA GLU A 632 -44.51 -104.56 -37.50
C GLU A 632 -44.36 -106.09 -37.44
N ARG A 633 -43.79 -106.63 -36.36
CA ARG A 633 -43.73 -108.09 -36.09
C ARG A 633 -45.12 -108.68 -35.86
N LEU A 634 -45.94 -108.09 -34.98
CA LEU A 634 -47.30 -108.56 -34.69
C LEU A 634 -48.22 -108.47 -35.92
N VAL A 635 -48.04 -107.48 -36.78
CA VAL A 635 -48.74 -107.38 -38.07
C VAL A 635 -48.32 -108.52 -39.02
N SER A 636 -47.02 -108.82 -39.11
CA SER A 636 -46.52 -109.93 -39.93
C SER A 636 -47.03 -111.30 -39.44
N GLU A 637 -47.00 -111.54 -38.13
CA GLU A 637 -47.53 -112.78 -37.53
C GLU A 637 -49.05 -112.92 -37.78
N ASN A 638 -49.83 -111.83 -37.68
CA ASN A 638 -51.26 -111.83 -38.01
C ASN A 638 -51.54 -112.11 -39.50
N GLN A 639 -50.78 -111.51 -40.42
CA GLN A 639 -50.92 -111.77 -41.86
C GLN A 639 -50.61 -113.24 -42.19
N GLN A 640 -49.60 -113.82 -41.56
CA GLN A 640 -49.22 -115.21 -41.77
C GLN A 640 -50.27 -116.20 -41.24
N LEU A 641 -50.87 -115.93 -40.07
CA LEU A 641 -52.00 -116.69 -39.54
C LEU A 641 -53.28 -116.55 -40.39
N GLN A 642 -53.55 -115.36 -40.93
CA GLN A 642 -54.68 -115.15 -41.85
C GLN A 642 -54.51 -115.92 -43.16
N ALA A 643 -53.28 -115.98 -43.70
CA ALA A 643 -52.98 -116.79 -44.89
C ALA A 643 -53.23 -118.29 -44.64
N GLN A 644 -52.73 -118.83 -43.51
CA GLN A 644 -52.97 -120.24 -43.12
C GLN A 644 -54.45 -120.56 -42.95
N MET A 645 -55.26 -119.63 -42.39
CA MET A 645 -56.71 -119.81 -42.29
C MET A 645 -57.44 -119.74 -43.63
N ALA A 646 -56.91 -119.00 -44.61
CA ALA A 646 -57.45 -118.98 -45.98
C ALA A 646 -57.14 -120.31 -46.72
N GLU A 647 -55.91 -120.82 -46.57
CA GLU A 647 -55.45 -122.06 -47.18
C GLU A 647 -56.24 -123.29 -46.68
N MET A 648 -56.34 -123.49 -45.36
CA MET A 648 -57.18 -124.55 -44.76
C MET A 648 -58.64 -124.49 -45.20
N LYS A 649 -59.18 -123.28 -45.41
CA LYS A 649 -60.56 -123.10 -45.86
C LYS A 649 -60.73 -123.53 -47.32
N GLN A 650 -59.76 -123.24 -48.18
CA GLN A 650 -59.79 -123.66 -49.58
C GLN A 650 -59.69 -125.19 -49.70
N GLU A 651 -58.83 -125.85 -48.93
CA GLU A 651 -58.79 -127.33 -48.87
C GLU A 651 -60.12 -127.93 -48.42
N LEU A 652 -60.76 -127.35 -47.40
CA LEU A 652 -62.04 -127.83 -46.87
C LEU A 652 -63.17 -127.75 -47.92
N ASP A 653 -63.27 -126.65 -48.67
CA ASP A 653 -64.26 -126.50 -49.74
C ASP A 653 -63.96 -127.43 -50.94
N GLU A 654 -62.68 -127.72 -51.25
CA GLU A 654 -62.30 -128.66 -52.32
C GLU A 654 -62.62 -130.13 -51.94
N VAL A 655 -62.34 -130.53 -50.70
CA VAL A 655 -62.74 -131.85 -50.15
C VAL A 655 -64.26 -132.00 -50.17
N ARG A 656 -65.00 -130.94 -49.81
CA ARG A 656 -66.46 -130.92 -49.82
C ARG A 656 -67.04 -131.08 -51.23
N GLY A 657 -66.42 -130.48 -52.24
CA GLY A 657 -66.78 -130.68 -53.65
C GLY A 657 -66.64 -132.14 -54.09
N LYS A 658 -65.47 -132.74 -53.83
CA LYS A 658 -65.16 -134.15 -54.18
C LYS A 658 -66.10 -135.15 -53.49
N HIS A 659 -66.55 -134.86 -52.28
CA HIS A 659 -67.54 -135.68 -51.58
C HIS A 659 -68.91 -135.69 -52.29
N GLY A 660 -69.38 -134.53 -52.77
CA GLY A 660 -70.64 -134.42 -53.50
C GLY A 660 -70.66 -135.16 -54.84
N GLU A 661 -69.55 -135.18 -55.56
CA GLU A 661 -69.42 -135.97 -56.80
C GLU A 661 -69.47 -137.48 -56.54
N LEU A 662 -68.85 -137.94 -55.44
CA LEU A 662 -68.88 -139.35 -55.03
C LEU A 662 -70.29 -139.82 -54.65
N ASP A 663 -71.05 -139.03 -53.90
CA ASP A 663 -72.45 -139.37 -53.56
C ASP A 663 -73.35 -139.44 -54.79
N ALA A 664 -73.16 -138.54 -55.76
CA ALA A 664 -73.89 -138.58 -57.03
C ALA A 664 -73.59 -139.86 -57.83
N GLN A 665 -72.32 -140.30 -57.88
CA GLN A 665 -71.93 -141.57 -58.51
C GLN A 665 -72.48 -142.79 -57.76
N HIS A 666 -72.43 -142.78 -56.42
CA HIS A 666 -72.92 -143.87 -55.58
C HIS A 666 -74.45 -144.05 -55.70
N SER A 667 -75.20 -142.96 -55.79
CA SER A 667 -76.65 -142.98 -56.08
C SER A 667 -76.97 -143.63 -57.43
N ASN A 668 -76.22 -143.26 -58.49
CA ASN A 668 -76.39 -143.80 -59.84
C ASN A 668 -76.08 -145.31 -59.92
N LEU A 669 -75.01 -145.76 -59.25
CA LEU A 669 -74.68 -147.18 -59.09
C LEU A 669 -75.75 -147.96 -58.32
N LYS A 670 -76.31 -147.38 -57.26
CA LYS A 670 -77.38 -147.99 -56.46
C LYS A 670 -78.68 -148.19 -57.26
N SER A 671 -79.00 -147.28 -58.18
CA SER A 671 -80.11 -147.47 -59.12
C SER A 671 -79.88 -148.70 -60.02
N LYS A 672 -78.71 -148.78 -60.68
CA LYS A 672 -78.38 -149.88 -61.61
C LYS A 672 -78.39 -151.26 -60.94
N TRP A 673 -78.00 -151.35 -59.67
CA TRP A 673 -78.08 -152.59 -58.91
C TRP A 673 -79.54 -153.03 -58.63
N GLY A 674 -80.45 -152.08 -58.42
CA GLY A 674 -81.88 -152.36 -58.25
C GLY A 674 -82.52 -152.98 -59.49
N ASP A 675 -82.16 -152.52 -60.67
CA ASP A 675 -82.66 -153.05 -61.95
C ASP A 675 -82.11 -154.46 -62.25
N MET A 676 -80.81 -154.69 -61.99
CA MET A 676 -80.22 -156.03 -62.12
C MET A 676 -80.86 -157.06 -61.18
N ARG A 677 -81.26 -156.67 -59.96
CA ARG A 677 -81.86 -157.62 -59.01
C ARG A 677 -83.25 -158.09 -59.42
N LYS A 678 -84.03 -157.27 -60.14
CA LYS A 678 -85.35 -157.67 -60.67
C LYS A 678 -85.26 -158.63 -61.87
N LEU A 679 -84.11 -158.73 -62.53
CA LEU A 679 -83.87 -159.63 -63.64
C LEU A 679 -83.39 -161.03 -63.22
N LEU A 680 -83.10 -161.25 -61.93
CA LEU A 680 -82.56 -162.53 -61.44
C LEU A 680 -83.61 -163.49 -60.87
N ASP A 681 -84.78 -162.99 -60.42
CA ASP A 681 -85.91 -163.82 -59.94
C ASP A 681 -86.70 -164.50 -61.10
N ALA A 682 -86.14 -164.56 -62.32
CA ALA A 682 -86.87 -164.88 -63.54
C ALA A 682 -86.14 -165.85 -64.51
N MET A 683 -85.64 -167.01 -64.02
CA MET A 683 -85.58 -168.26 -64.81
C MET A 683 -85.45 -169.51 -63.92
N PRO A 684 -85.85 -170.73 -64.37
CA PRO A 684 -86.12 -171.87 -63.49
C PRO A 684 -85.16 -173.07 -63.60
N ASN A 685 -85.07 -173.87 -62.53
CA ASN A 685 -85.22 -175.36 -62.48
C ASN A 685 -84.50 -175.97 -61.25
N GLU A 686 -85.23 -176.25 -60.18
CA GLU A 686 -85.73 -177.61 -59.83
C GLU A 686 -86.93 -177.48 -58.86
#